data_AF-A0A8S1IXZ9-F1
#
_entry.id   AF-A0A8S1IXZ9-F1
#
_cell.length_a   1.000
_cell.length_b   1.000
_cell.length_c   1.000
_cell.angle_alpha   90.00
_cell.angle_beta   90.00
_cell.angle_gamma   90.00
#
_symmetry.space_group_name_H-M   'P 1'
#
loop_
_entity.id
_entity.type
_entity.pdbx_description
1 polymer ?
#
loop_
_entity_poly.entity_id
_entity_poly.type
_entity_poly.pdbx_seq_one_letter_code
_entity_poly.pdbx_strand_id
1 'polypeptide(L)'
;MPNRDRLGAAWVLLACCVLTVVGALEGIGSAPGRDLLQRGNRVVINEQNAGRLAEIVEDLDNGTTLFFDVDSIELNDVVQVDASDITIAGRQGEDRTRIVCSRRKSGIELRGTGGLLENVVVQGCKDTAVKVINRGVADRSLADISAQIDVAPVSATIRNVIFTDNTDAVSGRDFGAVGGGGLGVHPGTTVFVDNCTFRDNGRYQGGAISVSGANLTVLDSVFSGNVAQVSGGAIKVVFEQSALSGILVDGLEIQSVVNITGCDFSGNTDTESGGAVGSGITTVSGAPLESSQFIEFPYPPPSGGAVYAKKLSQLVVKDSIFDSNTALAGGALNMFDCSEVELFNNTFVNNEARDMDDELSLAQGGALYIVSVSDQTTGALASHVLTMNKFENNTAAYGGALHLITAVESKVQISENEFKSNTAWLGGGAAVFRNTGNILVNSLKLLRNKAQVGGGIMMANAAGMFGSGAATFETNTIFEENEALDGGAMFFLGAGQVNTQFFQFLKNRARRNGGAVAAMDSLASGSISLQDSAFIGNFAQRGGAIFVDSISSFRLQVSAGQTMVFEDNAALAGGAIYARLQNQVQNGLTVSGALFKGNRAANDSGDVGYHLVEFPQSEKAQIPNDTMTNSVQKAILDPTSDEPCSPGGGGAICLALTRAPERGTMNIVIMDTDFTANSASTGGAMLVATDKNSVWVPPSECTARKAGANALAPVPCRGLGMTNVRFTDNSAAYAGGAVFASDPENIWVNEDDREEFMQLSTIDVNSITMNTKGTEGFGPNVASTARELKFSSNLTENGFLVEGHLAGKLLPAIVVDVQDAFDQRISAGVTDAHIKVTASGDCAGGMDCISGQRTADALNGIVVFDSIRVNAPPGNYSLVLSASDLERVTVPFSIRDCIPGEFNVSSQNICDPCATDEYSFLPTVPCRDCDSDALCAGGSSLVPQDGFWHSSPFSIQFHQCLVEEACKLAPDVVIVGKRNQSMTTRSDILADFYTNLTLKEVELALQTGRVYSNEEYRQCEKGYMGILCGSCEPEYGHLPGGECVPCNFSKKTTGLFILLVALWTLLLLGFAIRSALSSIRDFQEMTVLEQVSRKRLQVAGQNAAQDAGTTSQKGKRDVSLRQSESMPGRRHVSVDHIIAAEKVSETLKIATNFLQVTGFAVSINVKWTSAVKSLLGLWGK
;
A
#
# COMPACT_ATOMS: atom_id res chain seq x y z
N MET A 1 -45.00 75.71 49.64
CA MET A 1 -46.10 76.31 50.44
C MET A 1 -47.41 75.74 49.91
N PRO A 2 -48.45 75.57 50.74
CA PRO A 2 -48.48 75.35 52.20
C PRO A 2 -48.65 73.83 52.50
N ASN A 3 -48.51 73.28 53.71
CA ASN A 3 -48.03 73.73 55.03
C ASN A 3 -47.51 72.45 55.78
N ARG A 4 -46.44 72.47 56.58
CA ARG A 4 -46.38 72.83 58.03
C ARG A 4 -47.36 72.02 58.90
N ASP A 5 -47.03 71.55 60.11
CA ASP A 5 -45.87 71.67 61.03
C ASP A 5 -46.01 70.51 62.07
N ARG A 6 -45.04 69.89 62.77
CA ARG A 6 -43.57 70.00 63.02
C ARG A 6 -43.06 68.56 63.39
N LEU A 7 -41.77 68.17 63.39
CA LEU A 7 -40.61 68.58 64.23
C LEU A 7 -40.83 68.40 65.76
N GLY A 8 -40.01 67.60 66.48
CA GLY A 8 -40.17 67.49 67.95
C GLY A 8 -39.41 66.36 68.67
N ALA A 9 -38.09 66.43 68.70
CA ALA A 9 -37.15 65.48 69.28
C ALA A 9 -37.37 64.98 70.75
N ALA A 10 -36.87 63.76 70.99
CA ALA A 10 -35.95 63.37 72.08
C ALA A 10 -36.44 63.00 73.51
N TRP A 11 -36.04 61.77 73.87
CA TRP A 11 -35.37 61.34 75.13
C TRP A 11 -36.17 61.05 76.43
N VAL A 12 -35.78 59.90 77.01
CA VAL A 12 -35.55 59.62 78.46
C VAL A 12 -36.67 59.03 79.35
N LEU A 13 -36.33 57.84 79.91
CA LEU A 13 -36.78 57.11 81.12
C LEU A 13 -38.31 56.84 81.29
N LEU A 14 -38.81 55.60 81.42
CA LEU A 14 -38.50 54.46 82.32
C LEU A 14 -39.16 54.60 83.71
N ALA A 15 -39.82 53.51 84.16
CA ALA A 15 -40.45 53.25 85.47
C ALA A 15 -41.94 53.62 85.70
N CYS A 16 -42.81 52.62 85.41
CA CYS A 16 -43.73 51.97 86.37
C CYS A 16 -44.98 52.65 86.99
N CYS A 17 -46.02 51.79 87.07
CA CYS A 17 -47.08 51.68 88.10
C CYS A 17 -48.42 52.45 87.99
N VAL A 18 -49.42 51.86 88.68
CA VAL A 18 -50.84 52.26 88.88
C VAL A 18 -51.73 52.10 87.63
N LEU A 19 -52.40 50.96 87.40
CA LEU A 19 -53.59 50.36 88.07
C LEU A 19 -54.99 50.89 87.64
N THR A 20 -55.70 50.04 86.89
CA THR A 20 -57.12 49.61 87.09
C THR A 20 -58.33 50.52 86.78
N VAL A 21 -59.49 49.83 86.62
CA VAL A 21 -60.91 50.29 86.67
C VAL A 21 -61.50 50.77 85.33
N VAL A 22 -62.64 50.26 84.81
CA VAL A 22 -63.40 48.98 84.98
C VAL A 22 -64.43 48.88 83.82
N GLY A 23 -64.95 47.68 83.49
CA GLY A 23 -66.13 47.52 82.61
C GLY A 23 -65.88 46.61 81.40
N ALA A 24 -65.82 45.28 81.50
CA ALA A 24 -66.84 44.32 81.97
C ALA A 24 -67.98 44.06 80.96
N LEU A 25 -67.85 42.97 80.21
CA LEU A 25 -68.94 42.24 79.55
C LEU A 25 -68.49 40.78 79.40
N GLU A 26 -68.98 39.89 80.26
CA GLU A 26 -68.70 38.44 80.18
C GLU A 26 -69.70 37.75 79.23
N GLY A 27 -69.25 36.71 78.53
CA GLY A 27 -69.99 36.14 77.39
C GLY A 27 -69.82 34.64 77.11
N ILE A 28 -69.35 33.84 78.08
CA ILE A 28 -69.39 32.36 78.14
C ILE A 28 -68.81 31.60 76.91
N GLY A 29 -67.67 30.91 77.11
CA GLY A 29 -67.08 30.05 76.08
C GLY A 29 -65.89 29.20 76.53
N SER A 30 -65.99 28.51 77.68
CA SER A 30 -64.88 27.74 78.26
C SER A 30 -64.79 26.30 77.72
N ALA A 31 -63.69 25.96 77.07
CA ALA A 31 -63.23 24.58 76.83
C ALA A 31 -61.75 24.45 77.26
N PRO A 32 -61.31 23.28 77.76
CA PRO A 32 -60.01 23.16 78.44
C PRO A 32 -58.85 22.86 77.47
N GLY A 33 -57.72 23.57 77.60
CA GLY A 33 -56.55 23.31 76.76
C GLY A 33 -55.27 24.14 77.01
N ARG A 34 -55.31 25.17 77.86
CA ARG A 34 -54.14 26.05 78.11
C ARG A 34 -53.39 25.67 79.39
N ASP A 35 -52.63 24.58 79.30
CA ASP A 35 -51.54 24.23 80.23
C ASP A 35 -50.27 23.77 79.47
N LEU A 36 -50.10 24.27 78.24
CA LEU A 36 -48.80 24.23 77.54
C LEU A 36 -47.83 25.16 78.27
N LEU A 37 -46.63 24.66 78.61
CA LEU A 37 -45.58 25.42 79.28
C LEU A 37 -44.88 26.42 78.34
N GLN A 38 -45.60 27.42 77.84
CA GLN A 38 -45.07 28.55 77.08
C GLN A 38 -44.10 29.38 77.95
N ARG A 39 -42.81 29.03 77.91
CA ARG A 39 -41.72 29.81 78.51
C ARG A 39 -41.04 30.65 77.44
N GLY A 40 -41.70 31.74 77.05
CA GLY A 40 -41.36 32.54 75.87
C GLY A 40 -41.82 31.86 74.57
N ASN A 41 -41.19 32.22 73.44
CA ASN A 41 -41.44 31.67 72.10
C ASN A 41 -40.98 30.20 71.93
N ARG A 42 -41.22 29.34 72.92
CA ARG A 42 -40.87 27.92 72.87
C ARG A 42 -41.98 27.04 73.44
N VAL A 43 -42.39 26.07 72.65
CA VAL A 43 -43.34 25.00 73.00
C VAL A 43 -42.57 23.68 73.05
N VAL A 44 -42.75 22.91 74.12
CA VAL A 44 -42.11 21.59 74.28
C VAL A 44 -43.14 20.49 74.03
N ILE A 45 -42.80 19.59 73.12
CA ILE A 45 -43.54 18.35 72.86
C ILE A 45 -42.92 17.23 73.69
N ASN A 46 -43.75 16.54 74.47
CA ASN A 46 -43.41 15.42 75.34
C ASN A 46 -44.48 14.31 75.19
N GLU A 47 -44.29 13.17 75.85
CA GLU A 47 -45.16 11.98 75.77
C GLU A 47 -46.64 12.25 76.11
N GLN A 48 -46.98 13.36 76.78
CA GLN A 48 -48.37 13.73 77.13
C GLN A 48 -49.08 14.55 76.06
N ASN A 49 -48.36 15.22 75.15
CA ASN A 49 -48.94 16.10 74.13
C ASN A 49 -48.52 15.78 72.67
N ALA A 50 -47.56 14.87 72.45
CA ALA A 50 -47.12 14.46 71.10
C ALA A 50 -48.28 13.99 70.19
N GLY A 51 -49.26 13.26 70.74
CA GLY A 51 -50.46 12.83 70.01
C GLY A 51 -51.41 13.94 69.56
N ARG A 52 -51.15 15.21 69.95
CA ARG A 52 -51.92 16.41 69.55
C ARG A 52 -51.09 17.38 68.71
N LEU A 53 -49.97 16.94 68.12
CA LEU A 53 -49.04 17.83 67.39
C LEU A 53 -49.72 18.67 66.29
N ALA A 54 -50.69 18.12 65.55
CA ALA A 54 -51.42 18.88 64.53
C ALA A 54 -52.19 20.07 65.13
N GLU A 55 -52.96 19.85 66.21
CA GLU A 55 -53.68 20.91 66.92
C GLU A 55 -52.74 21.97 67.50
N ILE A 56 -51.52 21.57 67.92
CA ILE A 56 -50.51 22.49 68.46
C ILE A 56 -49.85 23.33 67.34
N VAL A 57 -49.82 22.83 66.11
CA VAL A 57 -49.22 23.51 64.95
C VAL A 57 -50.16 24.54 64.32
N GLU A 58 -51.48 24.30 64.35
CA GLU A 58 -52.48 25.27 63.86
C GLU A 58 -52.50 26.59 64.67
N ASP A 59 -52.16 26.52 65.97
CA ASP A 59 -52.23 27.63 66.94
C ASP A 59 -50.86 28.36 67.15
N LEU A 60 -49.88 28.22 66.22
CA LEU A 60 -48.53 28.80 66.37
C LEU A 60 -48.42 30.29 66.03
N ASP A 61 -47.85 31.07 66.95
CA ASP A 61 -47.32 32.41 66.67
C ASP A 61 -46.01 32.34 65.85
N ASN A 62 -45.78 33.32 64.97
CA ASN A 62 -44.51 33.45 64.23
C ASN A 62 -43.29 33.53 65.16
N GLY A 63 -42.16 32.96 64.73
CA GLY A 63 -40.92 32.90 65.52
C GLY A 63 -40.94 31.90 66.67
N THR A 64 -41.90 30.98 66.71
CA THR A 64 -42.01 29.95 67.77
C THR A 64 -41.07 28.77 67.51
N THR A 65 -40.39 28.32 68.56
CA THR A 65 -39.61 27.08 68.60
C THR A 65 -40.45 25.91 69.14
N LEU A 66 -40.81 24.96 68.28
CA LEU A 66 -41.24 23.62 68.68
C LEU A 66 -40.00 22.78 69.02
N PHE A 67 -39.90 22.30 70.26
CA PHE A 67 -38.84 21.40 70.69
C PHE A 67 -39.38 20.02 71.04
N PHE A 68 -38.86 18.97 70.42
CA PHE A 68 -39.33 17.60 70.59
C PHE A 68 -38.47 16.83 71.60
N ASP A 69 -39.02 16.63 72.80
CA ASP A 69 -38.41 15.94 73.94
C ASP A 69 -39.10 14.56 74.16
N VAL A 70 -39.09 13.74 73.11
CA VAL A 70 -39.70 12.39 73.02
C VAL A 70 -38.82 11.45 72.19
N ASP A 71 -38.99 10.13 72.35
CA ASP A 71 -38.27 9.13 71.53
C ASP A 71 -38.78 9.05 70.09
N SER A 72 -40.09 9.25 69.90
CA SER A 72 -40.72 9.23 68.57
C SER A 72 -42.03 10.02 68.51
N ILE A 73 -42.37 10.48 67.30
CA ILE A 73 -43.63 11.15 66.97
C ILE A 73 -44.25 10.39 65.79
N GLU A 74 -45.43 9.81 65.96
CA GLU A 74 -46.17 9.15 64.87
C GLU A 74 -47.05 10.13 64.10
N LEU A 75 -46.70 10.40 62.84
CA LEU A 75 -47.54 11.16 61.93
C LEU A 75 -48.58 10.23 61.29
N ASN A 76 -49.87 10.54 61.48
CA ASN A 76 -51.01 9.84 60.89
C ASN A 76 -51.64 10.60 59.71
N ASP A 77 -51.32 11.87 59.55
CA ASP A 77 -51.79 12.80 58.51
C ASP A 77 -50.72 13.88 58.26
N VAL A 78 -50.98 14.87 57.41
CA VAL A 78 -50.06 15.98 57.11
C VAL A 78 -50.08 17.05 58.21
N VAL A 79 -48.92 17.38 58.77
CA VAL A 79 -48.74 18.52 59.69
C VAL A 79 -48.38 19.77 58.88
N GLN A 80 -49.25 20.79 58.92
CA GLN A 80 -49.18 21.96 58.03
C GLN A 80 -48.73 23.21 58.79
N VAL A 81 -47.51 23.69 58.53
CA VAL A 81 -46.86 24.78 59.27
C VAL A 81 -46.92 26.08 58.46
N ASP A 82 -48.00 26.85 58.64
CA ASP A 82 -48.22 28.13 57.96
C ASP A 82 -47.55 29.34 58.63
N ALA A 83 -47.21 29.24 59.92
CA ALA A 83 -46.50 30.29 60.65
C ALA A 83 -45.04 30.44 60.17
N SER A 84 -44.54 31.68 60.15
CA SER A 84 -43.19 32.04 59.68
C SER A 84 -42.16 32.09 60.81
N ASP A 85 -40.88 32.00 60.47
CA ASP A 85 -39.73 31.97 61.39
C ASP A 85 -39.79 30.83 62.44
N ILE A 86 -40.56 29.76 62.15
CA ILE A 86 -40.74 28.61 63.04
C ILE A 86 -39.49 27.73 63.06
N THR A 87 -39.07 27.33 64.25
CA THR A 87 -38.02 26.30 64.43
C THR A 87 -38.64 25.01 64.97
N ILE A 88 -38.39 23.89 64.31
CA ILE A 88 -38.77 22.54 64.74
C ILE A 88 -37.48 21.76 65.04
N ALA A 89 -37.18 21.56 66.31
CA ALA A 89 -35.90 21.02 66.77
C ALA A 89 -36.06 19.75 67.63
N GLY A 90 -35.34 18.69 67.29
CA GLY A 90 -35.21 17.48 68.11
C GLY A 90 -34.09 17.54 69.15
N ARG A 91 -33.91 16.44 69.89
CA ARG A 91 -32.76 16.24 70.78
C ARG A 91 -31.43 16.15 70.01
N GLN A 92 -30.37 16.64 70.63
CA GLN A 92 -29.01 16.66 70.08
C GLN A 92 -28.28 15.33 70.30
N GLY A 93 -27.33 14.99 69.43
CA GLY A 93 -26.49 13.79 69.53
C GLY A 93 -27.03 12.60 68.74
N GLU A 94 -26.95 11.40 69.33
CA GLU A 94 -27.48 10.14 68.77
C GLU A 94 -28.96 9.92 69.13
N ASP A 95 -29.42 10.41 70.28
CA ASP A 95 -30.80 10.29 70.78
C ASP A 95 -31.82 11.22 70.05
N ARG A 96 -31.63 11.44 68.74
CA ARG A 96 -32.51 12.30 67.92
C ARG A 96 -33.93 11.75 67.87
N THR A 97 -34.91 12.62 68.02
CA THR A 97 -36.32 12.26 67.95
C THR A 97 -36.70 11.70 66.57
N ARG A 98 -37.35 10.53 66.55
CA ARG A 98 -37.82 9.88 65.32
C ARG A 98 -39.24 10.29 64.93
N ILE A 99 -39.37 11.01 63.84
CA ILE A 99 -40.63 11.32 63.18
C ILE A 99 -40.97 10.14 62.26
N VAL A 100 -42.03 9.41 62.57
CA VAL A 100 -42.40 8.16 61.89
C VAL A 100 -43.74 8.31 61.17
N CYS A 101 -43.74 8.09 59.86
CA CYS A 101 -44.96 8.14 59.06
C CYS A 101 -45.73 6.81 59.10
N SER A 102 -46.91 6.81 59.72
CA SER A 102 -47.72 5.60 59.88
C SER A 102 -48.61 5.27 58.66
N ARG A 103 -48.92 6.26 57.80
CA ARG A 103 -49.89 6.14 56.70
C ARG A 103 -49.32 6.63 55.35
N ARG A 104 -50.17 6.71 54.33
CA ARG A 104 -49.93 7.57 53.15
C ARG A 104 -50.51 8.96 53.44
N LYS A 105 -49.97 9.99 52.78
CA LYS A 105 -50.30 11.39 53.06
C LYS A 105 -50.07 11.77 54.54
N SER A 106 -48.97 11.30 55.11
CA SER A 106 -48.46 11.74 56.40
C SER A 106 -47.05 12.28 56.23
N GLY A 107 -46.75 13.42 56.84
CA GLY A 107 -45.50 14.17 56.63
C GLY A 107 -45.63 15.60 57.17
N ILE A 108 -44.66 16.46 56.88
CA ILE A 108 -44.64 17.87 57.31
C ILE A 108 -44.65 18.79 56.08
N GLU A 109 -45.48 19.82 56.08
CA GLU A 109 -45.49 20.87 55.04
C GLU A 109 -45.12 22.23 55.64
N LEU A 110 -43.93 22.72 55.30
CA LEU A 110 -43.47 24.07 55.64
C LEU A 110 -44.00 25.06 54.61
N ARG A 111 -44.83 26.01 55.05
CA ARG A 111 -45.55 26.97 54.21
C ARG A 111 -45.30 28.42 54.59
N GLY A 112 -45.01 28.69 55.87
CA GLY A 112 -44.40 29.96 56.30
C GLY A 112 -42.95 30.09 55.83
N THR A 113 -42.47 31.33 55.69
CA THR A 113 -41.07 31.61 55.31
C THR A 113 -40.17 31.64 56.54
N GLY A 114 -38.86 31.39 56.40
CA GLY A 114 -37.92 31.34 57.53
C GLY A 114 -37.97 30.06 58.37
N GLY A 115 -38.65 29.01 57.89
CA GLY A 115 -38.81 27.76 58.65
C GLY A 115 -37.50 26.97 58.79
N LEU A 116 -37.18 26.51 60.01
CA LEU A 116 -36.02 25.65 60.31
C LEU A 116 -36.50 24.28 60.82
N LEU A 117 -36.05 23.20 60.21
CA LEU A 117 -36.20 21.83 60.73
C LEU A 117 -34.82 21.29 61.08
N GLU A 118 -34.60 20.87 62.33
CA GLU A 118 -33.29 20.41 62.77
C GLU A 118 -33.24 19.27 63.80
N ASN A 119 -32.14 18.50 63.75
CA ASN A 119 -31.75 17.48 64.75
C ASN A 119 -32.80 16.37 64.98
N VAL A 120 -33.46 15.93 63.91
CA VAL A 120 -34.46 14.83 63.93
C VAL A 120 -34.10 13.73 62.93
N VAL A 121 -34.71 12.56 63.11
CA VAL A 121 -34.74 11.48 62.11
C VAL A 121 -36.16 11.41 61.55
N VAL A 122 -36.32 11.33 60.22
CA VAL A 122 -37.62 11.24 59.55
C VAL A 122 -37.64 9.97 58.72
N GLN A 123 -38.58 9.05 59.02
CA GLN A 123 -38.52 7.68 58.52
C GLN A 123 -39.86 7.02 58.17
N GLY A 124 -39.81 6.12 57.19
CA GLY A 124 -40.92 5.26 56.78
C GLY A 124 -42.05 5.95 55.99
N CYS A 125 -41.82 7.17 55.50
CA CYS A 125 -42.85 7.95 54.81
C CYS A 125 -43.13 7.40 53.40
N LYS A 126 -44.40 7.05 53.17
CA LYS A 126 -44.95 6.52 51.92
C LYS A 126 -45.45 7.62 50.96
N ASP A 127 -45.34 8.85 51.40
CA ASP A 127 -45.47 10.12 50.68
C ASP A 127 -44.19 10.90 51.01
N THR A 128 -43.93 12.03 50.35
CA THR A 128 -42.72 12.82 50.64
C THR A 128 -42.72 13.31 52.09
N ALA A 129 -41.67 12.98 52.84
CA ALA A 129 -41.64 13.15 54.28
C ALA A 129 -41.74 14.61 54.75
N VAL A 130 -41.06 15.52 54.05
CA VAL A 130 -41.12 16.98 54.27
C VAL A 130 -41.31 17.70 52.93
N LYS A 131 -42.24 18.66 52.85
CA LYS A 131 -42.42 19.52 51.67
C LYS A 131 -42.28 20.98 52.06
N VAL A 132 -41.69 21.79 51.17
CA VAL A 132 -41.65 23.25 51.28
C VAL A 132 -42.51 23.82 50.15
N ILE A 133 -43.58 24.55 50.52
CA ILE A 133 -44.67 24.90 49.60
C ILE A 133 -45.01 26.39 49.69
N ASN A 134 -44.72 27.14 48.62
CA ASN A 134 -45.29 28.47 48.45
C ASN A 134 -46.73 28.36 47.90
N ARG A 135 -47.74 28.38 48.79
CA ARG A 135 -49.16 28.34 48.39
C ARG A 135 -49.52 29.42 47.35
N GLY A 136 -48.86 30.59 47.45
CA GLY A 136 -49.06 31.71 46.54
C GLY A 136 -48.75 31.39 45.08
N VAL A 137 -47.94 30.36 44.82
CA VAL A 137 -47.62 29.83 43.49
C VAL A 137 -48.30 28.47 43.24
N ALA A 138 -48.30 27.58 44.23
CA ALA A 138 -48.69 26.18 44.07
C ALA A 138 -50.20 25.95 43.80
N ASP A 139 -51.08 26.82 44.32
CA ASP A 139 -52.54 26.62 44.26
C ASP A 139 -53.22 27.29 43.02
N ARG A 140 -52.45 27.94 42.12
CA ARG A 140 -53.02 28.78 41.04
C ARG A 140 -53.10 28.10 39.68
N SER A 141 -54.15 28.44 38.92
CA SER A 141 -54.22 28.08 37.49
C SER A 141 -53.54 29.13 36.61
N LEU A 142 -53.22 28.74 35.38
CA LEU A 142 -52.69 29.60 34.33
C LEU A 142 -53.51 30.89 34.07
N ALA A 143 -54.82 30.87 34.30
CA ALA A 143 -55.67 32.05 34.09
C ALA A 143 -55.50 33.10 35.20
N ASP A 144 -55.27 32.65 36.44
CA ASP A 144 -55.26 33.50 37.65
C ASP A 144 -53.95 34.31 37.80
N ILE A 145 -52.92 33.95 37.04
CA ILE A 145 -51.60 34.60 37.03
C ILE A 145 -51.61 35.89 36.19
N SER A 146 -52.72 36.18 35.48
CA SER A 146 -52.92 37.42 34.73
C SER A 146 -53.25 38.66 35.60
N ALA A 147 -53.45 38.49 36.90
CA ALA A 147 -53.67 39.56 37.86
C ALA A 147 -52.39 39.83 38.69
N GLN A 148 -51.88 41.07 38.65
CA GLN A 148 -50.72 41.48 39.44
C GLN A 148 -50.97 41.30 40.95
N ILE A 149 -50.16 40.46 41.59
CA ILE A 149 -50.26 40.08 43.01
C ILE A 149 -48.84 39.77 43.50
N ASP A 150 -48.33 40.59 44.43
CA ASP A 150 -47.08 40.30 45.15
C ASP A 150 -47.14 38.90 45.82
N VAL A 151 -46.31 37.97 45.35
CA VAL A 151 -46.11 36.67 45.98
C VAL A 151 -44.74 36.64 46.64
N ALA A 152 -44.72 36.74 47.97
CA ALA A 152 -43.48 36.63 48.73
C ALA A 152 -42.85 35.23 48.59
N PRO A 153 -41.52 35.11 48.48
CA PRO A 153 -40.84 33.82 48.41
C PRO A 153 -40.84 33.11 49.78
N VAL A 154 -41.08 31.79 49.76
CA VAL A 154 -41.03 30.94 50.96
C VAL A 154 -39.64 30.32 51.07
N SER A 155 -38.98 30.57 52.20
CA SER A 155 -37.63 30.07 52.51
C SER A 155 -37.66 29.04 53.64
N ALA A 156 -36.80 28.01 53.55
CA ALA A 156 -36.65 27.01 54.59
C ALA A 156 -35.20 26.52 54.73
N THR A 157 -34.83 26.08 55.93
CA THR A 157 -33.55 25.44 56.25
C THR A 157 -33.79 24.07 56.87
N ILE A 158 -33.11 23.05 56.37
CA ILE A 158 -33.10 21.68 56.89
C ILE A 158 -31.68 21.38 57.37
N ARG A 159 -31.45 21.20 58.68
CA ARG A 159 -30.11 21.06 59.27
C ARG A 159 -29.98 19.83 60.18
N ASN A 160 -28.90 19.06 60.08
CA ASN A 160 -28.67 17.89 60.95
C ASN A 160 -29.85 16.88 60.93
N VAL A 161 -30.55 16.72 59.80
CA VAL A 161 -31.69 15.80 59.66
C VAL A 161 -31.26 14.52 58.96
N ILE A 162 -31.76 13.38 59.43
CA ILE A 162 -31.58 12.07 58.77
C ILE A 162 -32.92 11.65 58.16
N PHE A 163 -32.99 11.51 56.85
CA PHE A 163 -34.11 10.92 56.11
C PHE A 163 -33.75 9.49 55.73
N THR A 164 -34.44 8.50 56.32
CA THR A 164 -34.17 7.08 56.06
C THR A 164 -35.44 6.29 55.72
N ASP A 165 -35.35 5.37 54.75
CA ASP A 165 -36.43 4.44 54.39
C ASP A 165 -37.75 5.09 53.94
N ASN A 166 -37.73 6.35 53.48
CA ASN A 166 -38.92 7.04 52.97
C ASN A 166 -39.19 6.60 51.53
N THR A 167 -39.97 5.53 51.39
CA THR A 167 -40.18 4.78 50.16
C THR A 167 -41.66 4.67 49.78
N ASP A 168 -42.02 4.91 48.51
CA ASP A 168 -43.31 4.41 48.00
C ASP A 168 -43.21 2.94 47.60
N ALA A 169 -44.30 2.20 47.79
CA ALA A 169 -44.43 0.80 47.41
C ALA A 169 -45.28 0.61 46.13
N VAL A 170 -45.60 1.68 45.39
CA VAL A 170 -46.47 1.63 44.20
C VAL A 170 -45.78 2.09 42.92
N SER A 171 -45.61 1.15 42.00
CA SER A 171 -45.23 1.38 40.60
C SER A 171 -46.41 1.95 39.77
N GLY A 172 -46.88 3.16 40.07
CA GLY A 172 -48.22 3.59 39.62
C GLY A 172 -48.50 5.08 39.46
N ARG A 173 -47.95 5.69 38.41
CA ARG A 173 -48.59 6.72 37.54
C ARG A 173 -49.21 7.99 38.16
N ASP A 174 -48.90 8.38 39.41
CA ASP A 174 -49.15 9.75 39.89
C ASP A 174 -48.06 10.70 39.35
N PHE A 175 -48.15 11.03 38.05
CA PHE A 175 -47.17 11.86 37.32
C PHE A 175 -47.12 13.34 37.73
N GLY A 176 -48.03 13.81 38.59
CA GLY A 176 -48.35 15.24 38.76
C GLY A 176 -47.88 15.92 40.05
N ALA A 177 -47.16 15.23 40.93
CA ALA A 177 -46.75 15.77 42.23
C ALA A 177 -45.22 15.95 42.34
N VAL A 178 -44.77 17.16 42.69
CA VAL A 178 -43.41 17.38 43.18
C VAL A 178 -43.28 16.67 44.52
N GLY A 179 -42.28 15.80 44.64
CA GLY A 179 -42.07 15.06 45.89
C GLY A 179 -41.06 13.94 45.73
N GLY A 180 -39.91 14.07 46.38
CA GLY A 180 -38.95 13.00 46.55
C GLY A 180 -39.34 12.06 47.70
N GLY A 181 -38.47 11.13 48.09
CA GLY A 181 -38.70 10.30 49.28
C GLY A 181 -38.64 11.14 50.57
N GLY A 182 -37.52 11.85 50.76
CA GLY A 182 -37.29 12.73 51.91
C GLY A 182 -37.91 14.12 51.75
N LEU A 183 -37.55 14.85 50.70
CA LEU A 183 -37.83 16.29 50.57
C LEU A 183 -38.50 16.65 49.23
N GLY A 184 -39.50 17.53 49.28
CA GLY A 184 -40.17 18.12 48.12
C GLY A 184 -40.09 19.64 48.14
N VAL A 185 -39.57 20.25 47.07
CA VAL A 185 -39.31 21.69 46.99
C VAL A 185 -40.11 22.28 45.83
N HIS A 186 -41.20 22.99 46.14
CA HIS A 186 -42.17 23.47 45.15
C HIS A 186 -41.81 24.84 44.58
N PRO A 187 -42.41 25.27 43.45
CA PRO A 187 -42.07 26.52 42.79
C PRO A 187 -42.19 27.77 43.66
N GLY A 188 -41.30 28.75 43.45
CA GLY A 188 -41.28 30.00 44.22
C GLY A 188 -40.79 29.83 45.67
N THR A 189 -39.95 28.83 45.92
CA THR A 189 -39.30 28.58 47.22
C THR A 189 -37.77 28.70 47.12
N THR A 190 -37.10 28.76 48.27
CA THR A 190 -35.62 28.68 48.36
C THR A 190 -35.26 27.85 49.59
N VAL A 191 -34.55 26.74 49.39
CA VAL A 191 -34.28 25.77 50.45
C VAL A 191 -32.78 25.55 50.65
N PHE A 192 -32.36 25.59 51.91
CA PHE A 192 -31.00 25.26 52.35
C PHE A 192 -31.01 23.90 53.05
N VAL A 193 -30.13 23.00 52.64
CA VAL A 193 -29.92 21.67 53.23
C VAL A 193 -28.48 21.61 53.73
N ASP A 194 -28.28 21.28 54.99
CA ASP A 194 -27.05 21.54 55.74
C ASP A 194 -26.72 20.36 56.67
N ASN A 195 -25.58 19.69 56.47
CA ASN A 195 -25.14 18.55 57.29
C ASN A 195 -26.23 17.47 57.48
N CYS A 196 -26.93 17.11 56.40
CA CYS A 196 -28.04 16.16 56.40
C CYS A 196 -27.64 14.81 55.80
N THR A 197 -28.42 13.77 56.09
CA THR A 197 -28.23 12.42 55.53
C THR A 197 -29.52 11.93 54.91
N PHE A 198 -29.48 11.55 53.63
CA PHE A 198 -30.56 10.91 52.91
C PHE A 198 -30.12 9.49 52.55
N ARG A 199 -30.68 8.49 53.25
CA ARG A 199 -30.32 7.08 53.09
C ARG A 199 -31.53 6.25 52.66
N ASP A 200 -31.34 5.33 51.71
CA ASP A 200 -32.32 4.31 51.31
C ASP A 200 -33.74 4.86 50.99
N ASN A 201 -33.86 6.12 50.55
CA ASN A 201 -35.15 6.74 50.19
C ASN A 201 -35.53 6.39 48.74
N GLY A 202 -36.82 6.19 48.47
CA GLY A 202 -37.27 5.61 47.21
C GLY A 202 -38.54 6.25 46.64
N ARG A 203 -38.49 6.74 45.40
CA ARG A 203 -39.63 7.45 44.80
C ARG A 203 -39.69 7.25 43.28
N TYR A 204 -40.80 7.69 42.67
CA TYR A 204 -40.93 7.70 41.21
C TYR A 204 -39.88 8.62 40.56
N GLN A 205 -39.54 9.74 41.22
CA GLN A 205 -38.64 10.79 40.75
C GLN A 205 -37.97 11.46 41.96
N GLY A 206 -36.66 11.72 41.91
CA GLY A 206 -35.92 12.37 43.01
C GLY A 206 -35.89 11.52 44.28
N GLY A 207 -35.20 10.37 44.28
CA GLY A 207 -35.33 9.35 45.33
C GLY A 207 -35.18 9.90 46.76
N ALA A 208 -34.25 10.84 46.97
CA ALA A 208 -34.15 11.64 48.20
C ALA A 208 -34.89 13.00 48.09
N ILE A 209 -34.59 13.81 47.08
CA ILE A 209 -35.08 15.19 46.93
C ILE A 209 -35.67 15.40 45.53
N SER A 210 -36.84 16.04 45.45
CA SER A 210 -37.43 16.53 44.19
C SER A 210 -37.69 18.03 44.26
N VAL A 211 -37.19 18.78 43.28
CA VAL A 211 -37.26 20.25 43.17
C VAL A 211 -37.92 20.63 41.85
N SER A 212 -38.83 21.60 41.89
CA SER A 212 -39.41 22.22 40.69
C SER A 212 -39.49 23.73 40.83
N GLY A 213 -38.96 24.48 39.86
CA GLY A 213 -39.09 25.95 39.75
C GLY A 213 -38.64 26.73 40.99
N ALA A 214 -37.56 26.30 41.64
CA ALA A 214 -37.12 26.78 42.94
C ALA A 214 -35.60 26.66 43.10
N ASN A 215 -35.05 27.41 44.05
CA ASN A 215 -33.62 27.40 44.36
C ASN A 215 -33.30 26.39 45.47
N LEU A 216 -32.22 25.62 45.29
CA LEU A 216 -31.73 24.66 46.26
C LEU A 216 -30.23 24.89 46.54
N THR A 217 -29.85 24.96 47.81
CA THR A 217 -28.45 24.89 48.24
C THR A 217 -28.27 23.67 49.15
N VAL A 218 -27.30 22.81 48.85
CA VAL A 218 -26.97 21.61 49.62
C VAL A 218 -25.51 21.68 50.05
N LEU A 219 -25.26 21.59 51.36
CA LEU A 219 -23.93 21.70 51.96
C LEU A 219 -23.65 20.47 52.84
N ASP A 220 -22.44 19.94 52.76
CA ASP A 220 -21.85 18.96 53.70
C ASP A 220 -22.76 17.74 53.97
N SER A 221 -23.51 17.29 52.97
CA SER A 221 -24.61 16.32 53.12
C SER A 221 -24.36 15.00 52.37
N VAL A 222 -24.91 13.91 52.89
CA VAL A 222 -24.70 12.55 52.38
C VAL A 222 -25.98 11.99 51.75
N PHE A 223 -25.86 11.41 50.56
CA PHE A 223 -26.91 10.76 49.80
C PHE A 223 -26.46 9.33 49.47
N SER A 224 -26.98 8.33 50.18
CA SER A 224 -26.53 6.94 50.07
C SER A 224 -27.67 5.98 49.75
N GLY A 225 -27.55 5.18 48.68
CA GLY A 225 -28.51 4.12 48.34
C GLY A 225 -29.91 4.59 47.96
N ASN A 226 -30.11 5.86 47.58
CA ASN A 226 -31.43 6.37 47.20
C ASN A 226 -31.80 5.94 45.78
N VAL A 227 -33.09 5.70 45.53
CA VAL A 227 -33.59 5.07 44.29
C VAL A 227 -34.71 5.89 43.64
N ALA A 228 -34.56 6.17 42.35
CA ALA A 228 -35.61 6.68 41.47
C ALA A 228 -36.05 5.62 40.43
N GLN A 229 -37.28 5.73 39.95
CA GLN A 229 -37.83 4.84 38.90
C GLN A 229 -37.78 5.46 37.49
N VAL A 230 -37.38 6.74 37.35
CA VAL A 230 -37.47 7.52 36.11
C VAL A 230 -36.44 8.67 36.02
N SER A 231 -36.18 9.42 37.11
CA SER A 231 -35.24 10.56 37.09
C SER A 231 -34.66 10.86 38.47
N GLY A 232 -33.33 10.89 38.59
CA GLY A 232 -32.60 11.48 39.72
C GLY A 232 -32.61 10.58 40.95
N GLY A 233 -31.75 9.58 41.00
CA GLY A 233 -31.74 8.57 42.07
C GLY A 233 -31.60 9.16 43.48
N ALA A 234 -30.79 10.20 43.66
CA ALA A 234 -30.84 11.05 44.86
C ALA A 234 -31.68 12.32 44.63
N ILE A 235 -31.26 13.19 43.70
CA ILE A 235 -31.85 14.53 43.50
C ILE A 235 -32.40 14.68 42.08
N LYS A 236 -33.66 15.11 41.98
CA LYS A 236 -34.24 15.64 40.73
C LYS A 236 -34.46 17.14 40.85
N VAL A 237 -33.98 17.92 39.89
CA VAL A 237 -34.30 19.36 39.75
C VAL A 237 -34.75 19.66 38.32
N VAL A 238 -35.98 20.15 38.14
CA VAL A 238 -36.52 20.45 36.81
C VAL A 238 -37.29 21.76 36.78
N PHE A 239 -37.02 22.58 35.77
CA PHE A 239 -37.86 23.73 35.43
C PHE A 239 -38.79 23.37 34.26
N GLU A 240 -39.98 22.84 34.59
CA GLU A 240 -40.93 22.34 33.58
C GLU A 240 -41.93 23.42 33.14
N GLN A 241 -41.53 24.20 32.14
CA GLN A 241 -42.38 25.21 31.51
C GLN A 241 -43.25 24.61 30.39
N SER A 242 -44.51 24.34 30.69
CA SER A 242 -45.61 24.33 29.70
C SER A 242 -46.51 25.58 29.81
N ALA A 243 -46.19 26.47 30.76
CA ALA A 243 -47.14 27.42 31.34
C ALA A 243 -46.54 28.81 31.60
N LEU A 244 -45.38 28.90 32.27
CA LEU A 244 -44.87 30.16 32.85
C LEU A 244 -43.65 30.75 32.10
N SER A 245 -43.45 30.37 30.83
CA SER A 245 -42.35 30.90 30.02
C SER A 245 -42.55 32.38 29.71
N GLY A 246 -41.55 33.21 30.01
CA GLY A 246 -41.58 34.65 29.76
C GLY A 246 -42.54 35.47 30.64
N ILE A 247 -43.20 34.86 31.63
CA ILE A 247 -44.11 35.57 32.54
C ILE A 247 -43.31 36.14 33.71
N LEU A 248 -43.12 37.45 33.71
CA LEU A 248 -42.72 38.21 34.90
C LEU A 248 -43.86 38.19 35.92
N VAL A 249 -43.73 37.39 36.98
CA VAL A 249 -44.60 37.45 38.16
C VAL A 249 -44.08 38.55 39.09
N ASP A 250 -44.49 39.80 38.80
CA ASP A 250 -44.25 41.01 39.62
C ASP A 250 -42.84 41.14 40.24
N GLY A 251 -41.80 40.94 39.43
CA GLY A 251 -40.40 41.13 39.83
C GLY A 251 -39.78 39.94 40.58
N LEU A 252 -40.53 38.87 40.87
CA LEU A 252 -39.97 37.59 41.30
C LEU A 252 -39.44 36.84 40.06
N GLU A 253 -38.14 36.94 39.81
CA GLU A 253 -37.50 36.15 38.76
C GLU A 253 -37.42 34.68 39.21
N ILE A 254 -38.30 33.83 38.67
CA ILE A 254 -38.33 32.39 38.94
C ILE A 254 -37.18 31.71 38.18
N GLN A 255 -35.97 31.97 38.65
CA GLN A 255 -34.77 31.20 38.32
C GLN A 255 -34.85 29.81 38.96
N SER A 256 -33.93 28.93 38.59
CA SER A 256 -33.71 27.66 39.27
C SER A 256 -32.22 27.45 39.37
N VAL A 257 -31.65 28.06 40.41
CA VAL A 257 -30.24 27.98 40.79
C VAL A 257 -30.06 26.85 41.79
N VAL A 258 -29.12 25.96 41.48
CA VAL A 258 -28.76 24.83 42.35
C VAL A 258 -27.28 24.95 42.69
N ASN A 259 -26.96 24.91 43.98
CA ASN A 259 -25.59 24.81 44.47
C ASN A 259 -25.44 23.58 45.36
N ILE A 260 -24.44 22.74 45.08
CA ILE A 260 -24.09 21.55 45.84
C ILE A 260 -22.61 21.68 46.23
N THR A 261 -22.27 21.58 47.51
CA THR A 261 -20.88 21.71 47.99
C THR A 261 -20.59 20.72 49.12
N GLY A 262 -19.41 20.09 49.10
CA GLY A 262 -18.94 19.19 50.16
C GLY A 262 -19.76 17.91 50.36
N CYS A 263 -20.53 17.49 49.34
CA CYS A 263 -21.51 16.42 49.47
C CYS A 263 -20.96 15.05 49.00
N ASP A 264 -21.51 13.97 49.55
CA ASP A 264 -21.21 12.58 49.16
C ASP A 264 -22.45 11.92 48.56
N PHE A 265 -22.33 11.41 47.34
CA PHE A 265 -23.37 10.67 46.63
C PHE A 265 -22.85 9.25 46.35
N SER A 266 -23.25 8.28 47.17
CA SER A 266 -22.79 6.89 47.10
C SER A 266 -23.91 5.90 46.74
N GLY A 267 -23.74 5.17 45.65
CA GLY A 267 -24.63 4.04 45.30
C GLY A 267 -26.09 4.42 45.01
N ASN A 268 -26.37 5.65 44.56
CA ASN A 268 -27.73 6.07 44.20
C ASN A 268 -28.07 5.57 42.78
N THR A 269 -29.32 5.20 42.54
CA THR A 269 -29.72 4.47 41.32
C THR A 269 -30.98 5.02 40.68
N ASP A 270 -30.99 5.10 39.35
CA ASP A 270 -32.18 5.32 38.52
C ASP A 270 -32.52 4.02 37.76
N THR A 271 -33.58 3.32 38.16
CA THR A 271 -33.85 1.92 37.76
C THR A 271 -34.77 1.80 36.54
N GLU A 272 -34.64 2.72 35.58
CA GLU A 272 -35.73 3.15 34.71
C GLU A 272 -36.64 2.03 34.14
N SER A 273 -37.94 2.12 34.43
CA SER A 273 -38.94 1.12 34.00
C SER A 273 -40.19 1.75 33.35
N GLY A 274 -40.10 2.99 32.84
CA GLY A 274 -41.26 3.65 32.26
C GLY A 274 -41.13 5.13 31.87
N GLY A 275 -39.94 5.63 31.55
CA GLY A 275 -39.82 6.94 30.92
C GLY A 275 -40.34 6.94 29.48
N ALA A 276 -40.77 8.11 29.02
CA ALA A 276 -41.05 8.30 27.59
C ALA A 276 -39.75 8.63 26.87
N VAL A 277 -39.43 7.88 25.81
CA VAL A 277 -38.31 8.19 24.92
C VAL A 277 -38.48 9.63 24.40
N GLY A 278 -37.48 10.47 24.63
CA GLY A 278 -37.55 11.87 24.23
C GLY A 278 -37.61 12.05 22.71
N SER A 279 -38.21 13.15 22.27
CA SER A 279 -38.04 13.60 20.88
C SER A 279 -36.56 13.95 20.67
N GLY A 280 -35.85 13.11 19.91
CA GLY A 280 -34.39 13.17 19.76
C GLY A 280 -33.87 14.53 19.29
N ILE A 281 -32.62 14.83 19.61
CA ILE A 281 -32.08 16.19 19.49
C ILE A 281 -31.96 16.56 18.00
N THR A 282 -32.43 17.76 17.64
CA THR A 282 -32.36 18.30 16.28
C THR A 282 -31.53 19.58 16.22
N THR A 283 -30.91 19.83 15.06
CA THR A 283 -30.28 21.11 14.72
C THR A 283 -31.32 22.23 14.65
N VAL A 284 -30.85 23.48 14.61
CA VAL A 284 -31.67 24.66 14.26
C VAL A 284 -32.37 24.52 12.89
N SER A 285 -31.85 23.69 11.98
CA SER A 285 -32.47 23.35 10.69
C SER A 285 -33.43 22.17 10.73
N GLY A 286 -33.72 21.59 11.90
CA GLY A 286 -34.63 20.45 12.08
C GLY A 286 -34.05 19.08 11.69
N ALA A 287 -32.77 19.00 11.33
CA ALA A 287 -32.11 17.72 11.04
C ALA A 287 -31.69 17.04 12.37
N PRO A 288 -31.85 15.72 12.53
CA PRO A 288 -31.46 15.03 13.76
C PRO A 288 -29.93 15.05 13.96
N LEU A 289 -29.48 15.25 15.20
CA LEU A 289 -28.07 15.15 15.60
C LEU A 289 -27.62 13.70 15.85
N GLU A 290 -28.56 12.77 15.94
CA GLU A 290 -28.36 11.42 16.49
C GLU A 290 -27.74 10.42 15.49
N SER A 291 -27.88 10.64 14.19
CA SER A 291 -27.43 9.70 13.16
C SER A 291 -26.26 10.27 12.35
N SER A 292 -25.11 9.58 12.37
CA SER A 292 -24.07 9.69 11.34
C SER A 292 -24.18 8.51 10.37
N GLN A 293 -23.40 8.49 9.29
CA GLN A 293 -23.40 7.35 8.34
C GLN A 293 -22.65 6.10 8.82
N PHE A 294 -22.07 6.11 10.02
CA PHE A 294 -21.31 4.98 10.60
C PHE A 294 -21.70 4.64 12.04
N ILE A 295 -22.10 5.65 12.82
CA ILE A 295 -22.46 5.55 14.24
C ILE A 295 -23.81 6.23 14.48
N GLU A 296 -24.72 5.50 15.11
CA GLU A 296 -25.97 6.03 15.67
C GLU A 296 -25.81 6.23 17.18
N PHE A 297 -26.26 7.39 17.66
CA PHE A 297 -26.29 7.77 19.06
C PHE A 297 -27.74 7.85 19.51
N PRO A 298 -28.35 6.76 20.01
CA PRO A 298 -29.75 6.75 20.36
C PRO A 298 -30.02 7.68 21.55
N TYR A 299 -31.14 8.40 21.54
CA TYR A 299 -31.46 9.35 22.60
C TYR A 299 -31.80 8.63 23.92
N PRO A 300 -31.01 8.78 25.00
CA PRO A 300 -31.33 8.17 26.28
C PRO A 300 -32.54 8.87 26.93
N PRO A 301 -33.50 8.14 27.49
CA PRO A 301 -34.60 8.73 28.25
C PRO A 301 -34.11 9.45 29.53
N PRO A 302 -34.95 10.31 30.16
CA PRO A 302 -34.51 11.34 31.11
C PRO A 302 -34.09 10.84 32.50
N SER A 303 -32.97 10.10 32.58
CA SER A 303 -32.44 9.41 33.77
C SER A 303 -31.22 10.13 34.38
N GLY A 304 -30.82 9.80 35.61
CA GLY A 304 -29.56 10.27 36.22
C GLY A 304 -29.35 9.71 37.63
N GLY A 305 -28.21 9.07 37.91
CA GLY A 305 -28.11 8.13 39.04
C GLY A 305 -27.98 8.82 40.40
N ALA A 306 -27.18 9.87 40.51
CA ALA A 306 -27.21 10.76 41.68
C ALA A 306 -28.12 11.97 41.43
N VAL A 307 -27.87 12.75 40.37
CA VAL A 307 -28.55 14.02 40.11
C VAL A 307 -29.07 14.10 38.68
N TYR A 308 -30.36 14.40 38.52
CA TYR A 308 -30.96 14.80 37.26
C TYR A 308 -31.33 16.29 37.29
N ALA A 309 -30.78 17.08 36.36
CA ALA A 309 -30.96 18.53 36.26
C ALA A 309 -31.48 18.95 34.89
N LYS A 310 -32.58 19.72 34.82
CA LYS A 310 -33.15 20.19 33.55
C LYS A 310 -33.65 21.63 33.58
N LYS A 311 -33.28 22.40 32.54
CA LYS A 311 -33.66 23.81 32.31
C LYS A 311 -33.32 24.76 33.47
N LEU A 312 -32.18 24.53 34.11
CA LEU A 312 -31.69 25.38 35.20
C LEU A 312 -31.03 26.65 34.66
N SER A 313 -31.13 27.74 35.40
CA SER A 313 -30.38 28.98 35.10
C SER A 313 -28.90 28.81 35.44
N GLN A 314 -28.60 28.16 36.56
CA GLN A 314 -27.23 27.84 36.98
C GLN A 314 -27.22 26.56 37.82
N LEU A 315 -26.25 25.68 37.56
CA LEU A 315 -25.92 24.53 38.40
C LEU A 315 -24.44 24.59 38.80
N VAL A 316 -24.19 24.67 40.10
CA VAL A 316 -22.86 24.67 40.70
C VAL A 316 -22.69 23.40 41.54
N VAL A 317 -21.62 22.64 41.30
CA VAL A 317 -21.27 21.45 42.08
C VAL A 317 -19.79 21.50 42.42
N LYS A 318 -19.46 21.52 43.72
CA LYS A 318 -18.11 21.75 44.24
C LYS A 318 -17.70 20.76 45.31
N ASP A 319 -16.41 20.40 45.31
CA ASP A 319 -15.75 19.68 46.41
C ASP A 319 -16.50 18.39 46.82
N SER A 320 -17.24 17.76 45.90
CA SER A 320 -18.19 16.68 46.17
C SER A 320 -17.74 15.35 45.56
N ILE A 321 -18.19 14.24 46.16
CA ILE A 321 -17.87 12.86 45.76
C ILE A 321 -19.11 12.20 45.16
N PHE A 322 -18.92 11.46 44.07
CA PHE A 322 -19.92 10.64 43.41
C PHE A 322 -19.33 9.24 43.18
N ASP A 323 -19.66 8.28 44.04
CA ASP A 323 -19.15 6.90 43.96
C ASP A 323 -20.27 5.91 43.62
N SER A 324 -20.03 5.05 42.61
CA SER A 324 -20.84 3.88 42.30
C SER A 324 -22.32 4.16 42.03
N ASN A 325 -22.67 5.34 41.51
CA ASN A 325 -24.04 5.69 41.12
C ASN A 325 -24.37 5.13 39.71
N THR A 326 -25.64 4.82 39.45
CA THR A 326 -26.05 4.10 38.23
C THR A 326 -27.33 4.67 37.59
N ALA A 327 -27.35 4.83 36.27
CA ALA A 327 -28.51 5.21 35.46
C ALA A 327 -28.38 4.72 34.01
N LEU A 328 -29.32 5.04 33.12
CA LEU A 328 -29.15 4.79 31.67
C LEU A 328 -28.24 5.83 31.01
N ALA A 329 -28.29 7.10 31.44
CA ALA A 329 -27.33 8.13 31.04
C ALA A 329 -27.02 9.10 32.19
N GLY A 330 -25.75 9.48 32.32
CA GLY A 330 -25.29 10.30 33.45
C GLY A 330 -25.32 9.51 34.75
N GLY A 331 -24.47 8.48 34.87
CA GLY A 331 -24.47 7.57 36.02
C GLY A 331 -24.33 8.29 37.36
N ALA A 332 -23.59 9.41 37.40
CA ALA A 332 -23.68 10.38 38.50
C ALA A 332 -24.65 11.54 38.15
N LEU A 333 -24.34 12.36 37.14
CA LEU A 333 -25.11 13.57 36.79
C LEU A 333 -25.60 13.50 35.34
N ASN A 334 -26.88 13.82 35.14
CA ASN A 334 -27.46 14.11 33.84
C ASN A 334 -27.99 15.55 33.81
N MET A 335 -27.58 16.32 32.80
CA MET A 335 -27.85 17.76 32.70
C MET A 335 -28.42 18.10 31.32
N PHE A 336 -29.64 18.65 31.28
CA PHE A 336 -30.36 18.94 30.04
C PHE A 336 -30.79 20.41 29.96
N ASP A 337 -30.31 21.14 28.96
CA ASP A 337 -30.60 22.57 28.71
C ASP A 337 -30.38 23.49 29.93
N CYS A 338 -29.35 23.21 30.73
CA CYS A 338 -28.90 24.15 31.78
C CYS A 338 -28.11 25.30 31.14
N SER A 339 -28.34 26.54 31.57
CA SER A 339 -27.73 27.73 30.93
C SER A 339 -26.29 27.94 31.36
N GLU A 340 -26.00 27.75 32.65
CA GLU A 340 -24.65 27.78 33.20
C GLU A 340 -24.41 26.53 34.06
N VAL A 341 -23.25 25.89 33.89
CA VAL A 341 -22.80 24.74 34.69
C VAL A 341 -21.36 24.96 35.14
N GLU A 342 -21.12 24.89 36.45
CA GLU A 342 -19.79 24.90 37.06
C GLU A 342 -19.57 23.61 37.85
N LEU A 343 -18.71 22.72 37.35
CA LEU A 343 -18.23 21.54 38.08
C LEU A 343 -16.76 21.77 38.47
N PHE A 344 -16.49 21.92 39.77
CA PHE A 344 -15.17 22.27 40.29
C PHE A 344 -14.70 21.32 41.40
N ASN A 345 -13.50 20.73 41.26
CA ASN A 345 -12.86 19.90 42.29
C ASN A 345 -13.70 18.69 42.78
N ASN A 346 -14.56 18.12 41.93
CA ASN A 346 -15.36 16.95 42.27
C ASN A 346 -14.66 15.63 41.90
N THR A 347 -15.01 14.54 42.59
CA THR A 347 -14.45 13.21 42.36
C THR A 347 -15.54 12.20 42.00
N PHE A 348 -15.52 11.73 40.74
CA PHE A 348 -16.46 10.77 40.17
C PHE A 348 -15.77 9.40 40.01
N VAL A 349 -16.18 8.42 40.81
CA VAL A 349 -15.55 7.09 40.85
C VAL A 349 -16.58 5.98 40.58
N ASN A 350 -16.23 4.98 39.78
CA ASN A 350 -17.02 3.76 39.57
C ASN A 350 -18.49 3.98 39.09
N ASN A 351 -18.86 5.16 38.58
CA ASN A 351 -20.24 5.42 38.15
C ASN A 351 -20.51 4.75 36.81
N GLU A 352 -21.72 4.20 36.65
CA GLU A 352 -22.10 3.40 35.48
C GLU A 352 -23.32 4.01 34.78
N ALA A 353 -23.15 4.31 33.49
CA ALA A 353 -24.26 4.37 32.56
C ALA A 353 -24.47 2.95 32.01
N ARG A 354 -25.60 2.34 32.33
CA ARG A 354 -25.89 0.93 32.05
C ARG A 354 -26.90 0.78 30.90
N ASP A 355 -26.71 -0.25 30.08
CA ASP A 355 -27.68 -0.62 29.03
C ASP A 355 -28.89 -1.40 29.58
N MET A 356 -30.04 -1.16 28.96
CA MET A 356 -31.22 -2.03 29.05
C MET A 356 -30.97 -3.32 28.26
N ASP A 357 -31.62 -4.43 28.63
CA ASP A 357 -31.43 -5.76 28.01
C ASP A 357 -31.94 -5.90 26.55
N ASP A 358 -32.30 -4.79 25.89
CA ASP A 358 -32.91 -4.73 24.56
C ASP A 358 -31.93 -4.29 23.43
N GLU A 359 -32.43 -4.17 22.19
CA GLU A 359 -31.62 -4.11 20.97
C GLU A 359 -30.75 -2.86 20.79
N LEU A 360 -30.92 -1.79 21.57
CA LEU A 360 -30.30 -0.47 21.34
C LEU A 360 -29.50 0.03 22.56
N SER A 361 -28.26 0.47 22.35
CA SER A 361 -27.32 0.81 23.43
C SER A 361 -27.46 2.28 23.86
N LEU A 362 -28.09 2.51 25.01
CA LEU A 362 -28.45 3.83 25.56
C LEU A 362 -27.42 4.35 26.57
N ALA A 363 -26.52 3.50 27.07
CA ALA A 363 -25.49 3.78 28.08
C ALA A 363 -24.56 4.95 27.69
N GLN A 364 -24.83 6.16 28.19
CA GLN A 364 -24.14 7.38 27.77
C GLN A 364 -23.69 8.26 28.94
N GLY A 365 -22.39 8.59 28.99
CA GLY A 365 -21.81 9.43 30.04
C GLY A 365 -21.77 8.72 31.40
N GLY A 366 -20.78 7.86 31.62
CA GLY A 366 -20.73 6.97 32.79
C GLY A 366 -20.75 7.71 34.13
N ALA A 367 -20.10 8.88 34.19
CA ALA A 367 -20.31 9.85 35.26
C ALA A 367 -21.26 10.98 34.83
N LEU A 368 -21.01 11.62 33.67
CA LEU A 368 -21.65 12.86 33.24
C LEU A 368 -22.27 12.73 31.84
N TYR A 369 -23.57 12.97 31.74
CA TYR A 369 -24.26 13.21 30.46
C TYR A 369 -24.72 14.67 30.41
N ILE A 370 -24.32 15.40 29.38
CA ILE A 370 -24.55 16.84 29.25
C ILE A 370 -25.14 17.16 27.88
N VAL A 371 -26.37 17.67 27.86
CA VAL A 371 -27.05 18.18 26.66
C VAL A 371 -27.37 19.66 26.86
N SER A 372 -27.07 20.48 25.86
CA SER A 372 -27.48 21.89 25.86
C SER A 372 -27.75 22.39 24.44
N VAL A 373 -29.01 22.39 24.03
CA VAL A 373 -29.44 23.07 22.80
C VAL A 373 -29.81 24.52 23.06
N SER A 374 -29.52 25.39 22.09
CA SER A 374 -29.76 26.83 22.20
C SER A 374 -31.26 27.16 22.15
N ASP A 375 -31.83 27.64 23.24
CA ASP A 375 -33.22 28.11 23.27
C ASP A 375 -33.33 29.46 22.54
N GLN A 376 -33.97 29.45 21.36
CA GLN A 376 -34.14 30.64 20.52
C GLN A 376 -35.01 31.74 21.16
N THR A 377 -35.71 31.46 22.27
CA THR A 377 -36.53 32.45 22.96
C THR A 377 -35.73 33.40 23.87
N THR A 378 -34.54 32.98 24.33
CA THR A 378 -33.71 33.76 25.28
C THR A 378 -32.51 34.44 24.62
N GLY A 379 -31.93 33.83 23.59
CA GLY A 379 -30.71 34.33 22.93
C GLY A 379 -29.44 34.27 23.79
N ALA A 380 -29.49 33.63 24.96
CA ALA A 380 -28.33 33.42 25.81
C ALA A 380 -27.54 32.18 25.35
N LEU A 381 -26.21 32.32 25.24
CA LEU A 381 -25.32 31.20 24.92
C LEU A 381 -24.95 30.44 26.18
N ALA A 382 -25.19 29.13 26.20
CA ALA A 382 -24.85 28.27 27.33
C ALA A 382 -23.33 28.30 27.64
N SER A 383 -22.98 28.25 28.92
CA SER A 383 -21.62 28.43 29.43
C SER A 383 -21.27 27.34 30.46
N HIS A 384 -20.40 26.40 30.08
CA HIS A 384 -20.05 25.23 30.89
C HIS A 384 -18.56 25.24 31.25
N VAL A 385 -18.26 25.10 32.54
CA VAL A 385 -16.91 25.11 33.10
C VAL A 385 -16.70 23.84 33.93
N LEU A 386 -15.79 22.98 33.48
CA LEU A 386 -15.39 21.75 34.17
C LEU A 386 -13.91 21.89 34.54
N THR A 387 -13.60 22.08 35.83
CA THR A 387 -12.23 22.36 36.30
C THR A 387 -11.79 21.51 37.50
N MET A 388 -10.56 20.95 37.45
CA MET A 388 -9.95 20.15 38.53
C MET A 388 -10.77 18.92 38.99
N ASN A 389 -11.72 18.43 38.19
CA ASN A 389 -12.48 17.23 38.53
C ASN A 389 -11.68 15.96 38.22
N LYS A 390 -11.94 14.90 38.97
CA LYS A 390 -11.36 13.57 38.78
C LYS A 390 -12.43 12.57 38.35
N PHE A 391 -12.16 11.79 37.31
CA PHE A 391 -13.00 10.73 36.79
C PHE A 391 -12.22 9.43 36.77
N GLU A 392 -12.54 8.49 37.65
CA GLU A 392 -11.82 7.21 37.80
C GLU A 392 -12.75 5.99 37.69
N ASN A 393 -12.41 5.03 36.82
CA ASN A 393 -13.14 3.77 36.63
C ASN A 393 -14.63 3.88 36.23
N ASN A 394 -15.09 5.01 35.67
CA ASN A 394 -16.48 5.15 35.23
C ASN A 394 -16.72 4.39 33.91
N THR A 395 -17.96 3.90 33.68
CA THR A 395 -18.28 3.00 32.56
C THR A 395 -19.56 3.38 31.80
N ALA A 396 -19.54 3.21 30.46
CA ALA A 396 -20.67 3.47 29.56
C ALA A 396 -20.53 2.69 28.22
N ALA A 397 -21.47 2.83 27.29
CA ALA A 397 -21.23 2.52 25.88
C ALA A 397 -20.52 3.67 25.15
N TYR A 398 -20.92 4.90 25.40
CA TYR A 398 -20.28 6.12 24.88
C TYR A 398 -19.94 7.11 26.00
N GLY A 399 -18.70 7.60 26.03
CA GLY A 399 -18.24 8.57 27.03
C GLY A 399 -18.12 7.91 28.39
N GLY A 400 -17.08 7.08 28.58
CA GLY A 400 -16.92 6.26 29.79
C GLY A 400 -16.96 7.09 31.09
N ALA A 401 -16.46 8.32 31.06
CA ALA A 401 -16.78 9.33 32.08
C ALA A 401 -17.77 10.39 31.58
N LEU A 402 -17.51 11.03 30.44
CA LEU A 402 -18.24 12.23 29.99
C LEU A 402 -18.80 12.07 28.58
N HIS A 403 -20.08 12.38 28.37
CA HIS A 403 -20.66 12.58 27.05
C HIS A 403 -21.30 13.98 27.00
N LEU A 404 -20.80 14.83 26.10
CA LEU A 404 -21.19 16.23 25.96
C LEU A 404 -21.72 16.51 24.55
N ILE A 405 -22.93 17.07 24.50
CA ILE A 405 -23.65 17.48 23.29
C ILE A 405 -24.07 18.94 23.49
N THR A 406 -23.61 19.86 22.63
CA THR A 406 -24.01 21.29 22.71
C THR A 406 -24.49 21.82 21.37
N ALA A 407 -24.94 23.08 21.36
CA ALA A 407 -24.96 23.89 20.14
C ALA A 407 -23.52 24.33 19.77
N VAL A 408 -23.32 24.65 18.48
CA VAL A 408 -22.01 25.10 17.93
C VAL A 408 -21.59 26.49 18.45
N GLU A 409 -22.51 27.25 19.04
CA GLU A 409 -22.25 28.58 19.62
C GLU A 409 -22.06 28.54 21.16
N SER A 410 -22.24 27.39 21.81
CA SER A 410 -22.05 27.23 23.25
C SER A 410 -20.58 27.39 23.66
N LYS A 411 -20.34 28.00 24.82
CA LYS A 411 -19.01 28.14 25.41
C LYS A 411 -18.76 26.99 26.38
N VAL A 412 -17.73 26.19 26.12
CA VAL A 412 -17.33 25.09 27.01
C VAL A 412 -15.85 25.24 27.34
N GLN A 413 -15.51 25.14 28.61
CA GLN A 413 -14.14 25.13 29.12
C GLN A 413 -13.92 23.85 29.92
N ILE A 414 -12.91 23.07 29.56
CA ILE A 414 -12.55 21.81 30.22
C ILE A 414 -11.06 21.88 30.54
N SER A 415 -10.73 22.10 31.81
CA SER A 415 -9.38 22.47 32.28
C SER A 415 -8.94 21.66 33.50
N GLU A 416 -7.68 21.23 33.53
CA GLU A 416 -7.04 20.61 34.72
C GLU A 416 -7.71 19.33 35.26
N ASN A 417 -8.61 18.68 34.50
CA ASN A 417 -9.31 17.46 34.92
C ASN A 417 -8.46 16.19 34.65
N GLU A 418 -8.59 15.19 35.51
CA GLU A 418 -7.98 13.86 35.34
C GLU A 418 -9.04 12.81 34.99
N PHE A 419 -8.89 12.16 33.83
CA PHE A 419 -9.67 11.02 33.39
C PHE A 419 -8.79 9.76 33.40
N LYS A 420 -9.02 8.86 34.36
CA LYS A 420 -8.19 7.69 34.60
C LYS A 420 -8.99 6.39 34.53
N SER A 421 -8.56 5.44 33.70
CA SER A 421 -9.11 4.07 33.64
C SER A 421 -10.62 3.97 33.40
N ASN A 422 -11.24 5.00 32.83
CA ASN A 422 -12.64 4.96 32.40
C ASN A 422 -12.78 4.12 31.12
N THR A 423 -13.92 3.45 30.97
CA THR A 423 -14.13 2.49 29.86
C THR A 423 -15.46 2.75 29.15
N ALA A 424 -15.40 2.90 27.83
CA ALA A 424 -16.55 2.88 26.95
C ALA A 424 -16.59 1.55 26.17
N TRP A 425 -17.76 0.93 26.00
CA TRP A 425 -17.85 -0.28 25.17
C TRP A 425 -17.70 0.02 23.67
N LEU A 426 -18.06 1.25 23.23
CA LEU A 426 -18.02 1.69 21.84
C LEU A 426 -17.06 2.87 21.63
N GLY A 427 -17.38 4.07 22.14
CA GLY A 427 -16.64 5.29 21.76
C GLY A 427 -16.32 6.25 22.89
N GLY A 428 -15.10 6.81 22.90
CA GLY A 428 -14.67 7.82 23.87
C GLY A 428 -14.51 7.27 25.28
N GLY A 429 -13.41 6.56 25.54
CA GLY A 429 -13.22 5.83 26.80
C GLY A 429 -13.19 6.73 28.03
N ALA A 430 -12.62 7.94 27.89
CA ALA A 430 -12.86 9.03 28.83
C ALA A 430 -14.07 9.88 28.40
N ALA A 431 -14.05 10.44 27.19
CA ALA A 431 -15.01 11.46 26.79
C ALA A 431 -15.50 11.38 25.32
N VAL A 432 -16.75 11.82 25.10
CA VAL A 432 -17.35 12.00 23.77
C VAL A 432 -17.84 13.44 23.61
N PHE A 433 -17.45 14.08 22.50
CA PHE A 433 -17.89 15.43 22.11
C PHE A 433 -18.67 15.38 20.78
N ARG A 434 -19.89 15.93 20.77
CA ARG A 434 -20.80 15.95 19.60
C ARG A 434 -21.43 17.31 19.36
N ASN A 435 -21.44 17.76 18.10
CA ASN A 435 -22.00 19.06 17.67
C ASN A 435 -21.45 20.27 18.44
N THR A 436 -20.32 20.09 19.13
CA THR A 436 -19.76 21.11 20.01
C THR A 436 -19.13 22.23 19.21
N GLY A 437 -19.27 23.45 19.74
CA GLY A 437 -18.57 24.62 19.23
C GLY A 437 -17.08 24.61 19.54
N ASN A 438 -16.56 25.77 19.86
CA ASN A 438 -15.16 25.92 20.24
C ASN A 438 -14.96 25.51 21.71
N ILE A 439 -14.91 24.20 22.01
CA ILE A 439 -14.51 23.73 23.35
C ILE A 439 -13.08 24.21 23.61
N LEU A 440 -12.86 24.95 24.69
CA LEU A 440 -11.52 25.30 25.15
C LEU A 440 -10.98 24.17 26.05
N VAL A 441 -9.83 23.59 25.68
CA VAL A 441 -9.22 22.47 26.40
C VAL A 441 -7.76 22.80 26.77
N ASN A 442 -7.40 22.56 28.04
CA ASN A 442 -6.01 22.62 28.52
C ASN A 442 -5.75 21.71 29.74
N SER A 443 -4.48 21.43 30.03
CA SER A 443 -4.01 20.76 31.25
C SER A 443 -4.69 19.42 31.61
N LEU A 444 -5.30 18.72 30.65
CA LEU A 444 -6.04 17.48 30.93
C LEU A 444 -5.10 16.27 31.02
N LYS A 445 -5.41 15.32 31.89
CA LYS A 445 -4.71 14.04 32.00
C LYS A 445 -5.65 12.91 31.65
N LEU A 446 -5.43 12.26 30.51
CA LEU A 446 -6.19 11.12 30.04
C LEU A 446 -5.31 9.87 30.10
N LEU A 447 -5.50 9.06 31.14
CA LEU A 447 -4.60 7.98 31.54
C LEU A 447 -5.32 6.62 31.49
N ARG A 448 -4.85 5.69 30.64
CA ARG A 448 -5.32 4.29 30.60
C ARG A 448 -6.82 4.10 30.36
N ASN A 449 -7.48 5.03 29.68
CA ASN A 449 -8.89 4.91 29.30
C ASN A 449 -9.04 4.02 28.05
N LYS A 450 -10.22 3.40 27.88
CA LYS A 450 -10.41 2.33 26.89
C LYS A 450 -11.74 2.43 26.14
N ALA A 451 -11.73 2.23 24.82
CA ALA A 451 -12.92 2.21 23.95
C ALA A 451 -12.70 1.36 22.70
N GLN A 452 -13.73 1.01 21.91
CA GLN A 452 -13.47 0.51 20.55
C GLN A 452 -12.88 1.63 19.68
N VAL A 453 -13.39 2.86 19.76
CA VAL A 453 -12.82 4.02 19.07
C VAL A 453 -12.58 5.20 20.02
N GLY A 454 -11.41 5.82 19.93
CA GLY A 454 -11.07 6.98 20.78
C GLY A 454 -10.90 6.57 22.25
N GLY A 455 -9.82 5.86 22.57
CA GLY A 455 -9.60 5.31 23.93
C GLY A 455 -9.60 6.40 25.00
N GLY A 456 -9.04 7.58 24.70
CA GLY A 456 -9.30 8.81 25.44
C GLY A 456 -10.58 9.51 24.97
N ILE A 457 -10.52 10.24 23.84
CA ILE A 457 -11.62 11.09 23.34
C ILE A 457 -12.12 10.60 21.98
N MET A 458 -13.45 10.58 21.79
CA MET A 458 -14.07 10.55 20.47
C MET A 458 -14.74 11.89 20.16
N MET A 459 -14.49 12.43 18.96
CA MET A 459 -15.14 13.62 18.43
C MET A 459 -15.97 13.27 17.19
N ALA A 460 -17.26 13.59 17.24
CA ALA A 460 -18.22 13.24 16.20
C ALA A 460 -19.15 14.40 15.83
N ASN A 461 -19.84 14.27 14.69
CA ASN A 461 -20.94 15.14 14.24
C ASN A 461 -20.58 16.64 14.32
N ALA A 462 -19.60 17.07 13.53
CA ALA A 462 -19.10 18.45 13.43
C ALA A 462 -18.46 19.06 14.71
N ALA A 463 -18.21 18.27 15.77
CA ALA A 463 -17.57 18.75 16.99
C ALA A 463 -16.23 19.47 16.74
N GLY A 464 -16.07 20.67 17.32
CA GLY A 464 -14.84 21.45 17.35
C GLY A 464 -14.13 21.45 18.70
N MET A 465 -12.85 21.85 18.72
CA MET A 465 -12.00 21.95 19.92
C MET A 465 -10.80 22.87 19.68
N PHE A 466 -10.44 23.69 20.67
CA PHE A 466 -9.38 24.69 20.62
C PHE A 466 -8.48 24.65 21.86
N GLY A 467 -7.17 24.81 21.68
CA GLY A 467 -6.21 24.97 22.79
C GLY A 467 -6.01 26.43 23.21
N SER A 468 -5.76 26.69 24.50
CA SER A 468 -5.45 28.04 24.99
C SER A 468 -4.03 28.49 24.65
N GLY A 469 -3.89 29.74 24.18
CA GLY A 469 -2.71 30.30 23.49
C GLY A 469 -1.38 30.47 24.24
N ALA A 470 -1.18 29.87 25.42
CA ALA A 470 0.08 29.93 26.15
C ALA A 470 0.26 28.68 27.03
N ALA A 471 1.26 27.86 26.72
CA ALA A 471 1.57 26.65 27.47
C ALA A 471 2.98 26.69 28.08
N THR A 472 3.09 26.09 29.25
CA THR A 472 4.34 25.53 29.80
C THR A 472 4.19 24.02 29.92
N PHE A 473 5.26 23.28 30.20
CA PHE A 473 5.20 21.82 30.32
C PHE A 473 4.19 21.32 31.37
N GLU A 474 3.89 22.15 32.38
CA GLU A 474 2.92 21.85 33.45
C GLU A 474 1.44 22.01 33.01
N THR A 475 1.18 22.68 31.88
CA THR A 475 -0.17 22.95 31.35
C THR A 475 -0.53 22.13 30.10
N ASN A 476 0.34 21.20 29.71
CA ASN A 476 0.13 20.35 28.54
C ASN A 476 -1.01 19.36 28.79
N THR A 477 -1.83 19.10 27.76
CA THR A 477 -2.78 17.98 27.80
C THR A 477 -2.03 16.68 27.46
N ILE A 478 -2.13 15.69 28.34
CA ILE A 478 -1.43 14.41 28.26
C ILE A 478 -2.44 13.29 28.02
N PHE A 479 -2.21 12.50 26.97
CA PHE A 479 -2.84 11.21 26.74
C PHE A 479 -1.78 10.12 26.95
N GLU A 480 -1.86 9.34 28.02
CA GLU A 480 -0.92 8.25 28.30
C GLU A 480 -1.61 6.87 28.42
N GLU A 481 -1.03 5.87 27.73
CA GLU A 481 -1.40 4.44 27.84
C GLU A 481 -2.90 4.13 27.57
N ASN A 482 -3.61 4.99 26.83
CA ASN A 482 -5.01 4.75 26.43
C ASN A 482 -5.08 3.71 25.29
N GLU A 483 -6.15 2.89 25.27
CA GLU A 483 -6.24 1.70 24.40
C GLU A 483 -7.54 1.68 23.56
N ALA A 484 -7.42 1.44 22.25
CA ALA A 484 -8.56 1.34 21.33
C ALA A 484 -8.42 0.28 20.22
N LEU A 485 -9.47 0.07 19.43
CA LEU A 485 -9.31 -0.50 18.08
C LEU A 485 -8.70 0.54 17.14
N ASP A 486 -9.21 1.77 17.18
CA ASP A 486 -8.80 2.88 16.32
C ASP A 486 -8.71 4.19 17.14
N GLY A 487 -7.59 4.90 17.04
CA GLY A 487 -7.38 6.14 17.81
C GLY A 487 -7.21 5.87 19.30
N GLY A 488 -6.06 5.31 19.71
CA GLY A 488 -5.83 4.92 21.10
C GLY A 488 -6.00 6.08 22.09
N ALA A 489 -5.52 7.28 21.74
CA ALA A 489 -5.80 8.51 22.47
C ALA A 489 -7.05 9.25 21.96
N MET A 490 -7.17 9.43 20.64
CA MET A 490 -8.22 10.24 20.02
C MET A 490 -8.74 9.65 18.71
N PHE A 491 -10.07 9.67 18.54
CA PHE A 491 -10.74 9.33 17.29
C PHE A 491 -11.58 10.50 16.76
N PHE A 492 -11.40 10.86 15.49
CA PHE A 492 -12.16 11.90 14.81
C PHE A 492 -13.02 11.29 13.70
N LEU A 493 -14.35 11.50 13.77
CA LEU A 493 -15.33 10.99 12.81
C LEU A 493 -16.25 12.12 12.35
N GLY A 494 -16.04 12.68 11.15
CA GLY A 494 -16.81 13.86 10.71
C GLY A 494 -16.61 15.08 11.62
N ALA A 495 -15.42 15.25 12.20
CA ALA A 495 -15.07 16.37 13.07
C ALA A 495 -15.14 17.73 12.35
N GLY A 496 -15.37 18.79 13.12
CA GLY A 496 -15.49 20.16 12.62
C GLY A 496 -14.14 20.88 12.51
N GLN A 497 -13.99 21.97 13.27
CA GLN A 497 -12.74 22.73 13.36
C GLN A 497 -12.01 22.39 14.67
N VAL A 498 -10.88 21.71 14.55
CA VAL A 498 -10.01 21.32 15.66
C VAL A 498 -8.67 22.03 15.50
N ASN A 499 -8.29 22.86 16.46
CA ASN A 499 -7.02 23.57 16.47
C ASN A 499 -6.40 23.56 17.87
N THR A 500 -5.60 22.54 18.16
CA THR A 500 -5.02 22.29 19.49
C THR A 500 -3.50 22.29 19.45
N GLN A 501 -2.90 22.66 20.57
CA GLN A 501 -1.45 22.85 20.68
C GLN A 501 -0.92 22.23 21.98
N PHE A 502 0.37 21.85 21.98
CA PHE A 502 1.08 21.30 23.14
C PHE A 502 0.45 20.03 23.74
N PHE A 503 -0.05 19.14 22.89
CA PHE A 503 -0.58 17.83 23.31
C PHE A 503 0.55 16.79 23.35
N GLN A 504 0.56 15.95 24.39
CA GLN A 504 1.52 14.85 24.55
C GLN A 504 0.78 13.51 24.45
N PHE A 505 1.12 12.73 23.44
CA PHE A 505 0.59 11.40 23.19
C PHE A 505 1.66 10.36 23.50
N LEU A 506 1.56 9.72 24.66
CA LEU A 506 2.58 8.84 25.22
C LEU A 506 2.06 7.39 25.30
N LYS A 507 2.73 6.46 24.60
CA LYS A 507 2.44 5.01 24.68
C LYS A 507 0.97 4.59 24.42
N ASN A 508 0.19 5.40 23.69
CA ASN A 508 -1.19 5.06 23.37
C ASN A 508 -1.24 3.96 22.30
N ARG A 509 -2.29 3.14 22.35
CA ARG A 509 -2.33 1.87 21.65
C ARG A 509 -3.63 1.68 20.87
N ALA A 510 -3.52 1.45 19.57
CA ALA A 510 -4.62 1.01 18.71
C ALA A 510 -4.40 -0.43 18.24
N ARG A 511 -5.48 -1.18 18.01
CA ARG A 511 -5.41 -2.49 17.34
C ARG A 511 -5.16 -2.36 15.84
N ARG A 512 -5.81 -1.40 15.19
CA ARG A 512 -5.81 -1.20 13.75
C ARG A 512 -5.09 0.08 13.37
N ASN A 513 -5.75 1.22 13.56
CA ASN A 513 -5.31 2.48 12.98
C ASN A 513 -5.03 3.53 14.07
N GLY A 514 -3.91 4.26 13.96
CA GLY A 514 -3.64 5.48 14.72
C GLY A 514 -3.44 5.25 16.22
N GLY A 515 -2.23 4.88 16.64
CA GLY A 515 -1.97 4.50 18.04
C GLY A 515 -2.26 5.62 19.03
N ALA A 516 -1.95 6.86 18.66
CA ALA A 516 -2.49 8.04 19.31
C ALA A 516 -3.78 8.51 18.63
N VAL A 517 -3.70 8.92 17.36
CA VAL A 517 -4.77 9.61 16.64
C VAL A 517 -5.20 8.81 15.42
N ALA A 518 -6.47 8.45 15.32
CA ALA A 518 -7.06 8.04 14.06
C ALA A 518 -8.14 9.06 13.65
N ALA A 519 -8.07 9.51 12.41
CA ALA A 519 -8.96 10.52 11.88
C ALA A 519 -9.51 10.06 10.52
N MET A 520 -10.84 9.89 10.44
CA MET A 520 -11.51 9.27 9.29
C MET A 520 -12.72 10.10 8.85
N ASP A 521 -12.88 10.23 7.53
CA ASP A 521 -14.03 10.85 6.86
C ASP A 521 -14.47 12.18 7.49
N SER A 522 -13.60 13.18 7.40
CA SER A 522 -13.95 14.53 7.85
C SER A 522 -15.03 15.14 6.96
N LEU A 523 -15.88 16.00 7.52
CA LEU A 523 -16.73 16.88 6.70
C LEU A 523 -15.86 17.66 5.69
N ALA A 524 -16.43 17.97 4.52
CA ALA A 524 -15.72 18.67 3.44
C ALA A 524 -15.24 20.10 3.84
N SER A 525 -15.77 20.65 4.93
CA SER A 525 -15.39 21.92 5.57
C SER A 525 -14.63 21.75 6.91
N GLY A 526 -14.31 20.51 7.30
CA GLY A 526 -13.53 20.22 8.50
C GLY A 526 -12.07 20.67 8.37
N SER A 527 -11.38 20.78 9.50
CA SER A 527 -9.93 20.94 9.56
C SER A 527 -9.43 20.48 10.91
N ILE A 528 -8.42 19.61 10.91
CA ILE A 528 -7.68 19.21 12.11
C ILE A 528 -6.30 19.84 12.03
N SER A 529 -5.92 20.57 13.06
CA SER A 529 -4.65 21.26 13.21
C SER A 529 -4.09 20.93 14.59
N LEU A 530 -2.96 20.23 14.61
CA LEU A 530 -2.19 19.95 15.83
C LEU A 530 -0.87 20.71 15.74
N GLN A 531 -0.54 21.47 16.78
CA GLN A 531 0.64 22.33 16.81
C GLN A 531 1.53 22.00 18.02
N ASP A 532 2.85 22.14 17.87
CA ASP A 532 3.84 22.03 18.98
C ASP A 532 3.66 20.80 19.90
N SER A 533 3.26 19.67 19.31
CA SER A 533 2.83 18.45 20.02
C SER A 533 3.88 17.34 19.95
N ALA A 534 3.74 16.31 20.77
CA ALA A 534 4.67 15.17 20.82
C ALA A 534 3.93 13.83 20.80
N PHE A 535 4.46 12.89 20.04
CA PHE A 535 3.96 11.53 19.86
C PHE A 535 5.11 10.56 20.15
N ILE A 536 5.09 9.93 21.34
CA ILE A 536 6.22 9.12 21.82
C ILE A 536 5.75 7.70 22.16
N GLY A 537 6.35 6.69 21.52
CA GLY A 537 6.14 5.27 21.83
C GLY A 537 4.73 4.73 21.53
N ASN A 538 3.93 5.41 20.70
CA ASN A 538 2.57 4.96 20.37
C ASN A 538 2.60 3.79 19.37
N PHE A 539 1.54 2.98 19.39
CA PHE A 539 1.49 1.71 18.64
C PHE A 539 0.17 1.49 17.89
N ALA A 540 0.24 0.99 16.63
CA ALA A 540 -0.91 0.52 15.84
C ALA A 540 -0.53 -0.59 14.84
N GLN A 541 -1.47 -1.11 14.02
CA GLN A 541 -1.10 -1.82 12.79
C GLN A 541 -0.74 -0.82 11.67
N ARG A 542 -1.49 0.27 11.54
CA ARG A 542 -1.24 1.36 10.57
C ARG A 542 -1.16 2.70 11.28
N GLY A 543 -0.07 3.45 11.09
CA GLY A 543 0.10 4.76 11.70
C GLY A 543 0.34 4.68 13.21
N GLY A 544 1.56 4.32 13.62
CA GLY A 544 1.87 4.04 15.03
C GLY A 544 1.55 5.21 15.96
N ALA A 545 1.75 6.44 15.49
CA ALA A 545 1.18 7.64 16.10
C ALA A 545 -0.16 8.05 15.47
N ILE A 546 -0.18 8.29 14.15
CA ILE A 546 -1.31 8.93 13.45
C ILE A 546 -1.75 8.12 12.23
N PHE A 547 -3.04 7.87 12.12
CA PHE A 547 -3.69 7.41 10.89
C PHE A 547 -4.67 8.47 10.37
N VAL A 548 -4.59 8.78 9.07
CA VAL A 548 -5.49 9.70 8.39
C VAL A 548 -6.12 9.03 7.17
N ASP A 549 -7.45 8.95 7.13
CA ASP A 549 -8.20 8.51 5.95
C ASP A 549 -9.19 9.59 5.50
N SER A 550 -9.04 10.02 4.25
CA SER A 550 -10.02 10.87 3.55
C SER A 550 -10.42 12.12 4.35
N ILE A 551 -9.42 12.97 4.63
CA ILE A 551 -9.60 14.23 5.37
C ILE A 551 -9.26 15.46 4.53
N SER A 552 -10.17 16.43 4.56
CA SER A 552 -10.14 17.68 3.81
C SER A 552 -8.94 18.57 4.14
N SER A 553 -8.52 18.61 5.40
CA SER A 553 -7.31 19.30 5.85
C SER A 553 -6.83 18.76 7.21
N PHE A 554 -5.74 17.99 7.20
CA PHE A 554 -5.00 17.58 8.40
C PHE A 554 -3.64 18.31 8.44
N ARG A 555 -3.34 19.04 9.52
CA ARG A 555 -2.11 19.83 9.64
C ARG A 555 -1.37 19.51 10.93
N LEU A 556 -0.06 19.37 10.78
CA LEU A 556 0.95 19.17 11.81
C LEU A 556 1.95 20.31 11.64
N GLN A 557 1.97 21.26 12.58
CA GLN A 557 2.73 22.52 12.44
C GLN A 557 3.46 22.89 13.74
N VAL A 558 4.34 23.88 13.68
CA VAL A 558 5.06 24.40 14.85
C VAL A 558 5.03 25.92 14.95
N SER A 559 5.16 26.42 16.17
CA SER A 559 5.57 27.80 16.45
C SER A 559 7.05 28.01 16.13
N ALA A 560 7.44 29.26 15.86
CA ALA A 560 8.83 29.61 15.58
C ALA A 560 9.76 29.19 16.74
N GLY A 561 10.76 28.35 16.45
CA GLY A 561 11.71 27.83 17.44
C GLY A 561 11.22 26.63 18.25
N GLN A 562 10.09 26.00 17.87
CA GLN A 562 9.65 24.71 18.40
C GLN A 562 9.90 23.58 17.39
N THR A 563 9.66 22.33 17.80
CA THR A 563 9.77 21.13 16.94
C THR A 563 8.71 20.11 17.36
N MET A 564 7.93 19.61 16.41
CA MET A 564 6.97 18.53 16.66
C MET A 564 7.71 17.19 16.70
N VAL A 565 7.51 16.39 17.74
CA VAL A 565 8.30 15.15 17.93
C VAL A 565 7.46 13.91 17.64
N PHE A 566 8.00 13.03 16.80
CA PHE A 566 7.54 11.65 16.61
C PHE A 566 8.70 10.71 16.97
N GLU A 567 8.69 10.17 18.19
CA GLU A 567 9.79 9.35 18.72
C GLU A 567 9.34 7.93 19.06
N ASP A 568 10.10 6.92 18.63
CA ASP A 568 9.94 5.50 18.94
C ASP A 568 8.52 4.90 18.70
N ASN A 569 7.71 5.50 17.82
CA ASN A 569 6.39 4.97 17.47
C ASN A 569 6.53 3.76 16.54
N ALA A 570 5.65 2.76 16.68
CA ALA A 570 5.76 1.49 15.97
C ALA A 570 4.45 1.05 15.30
N ALA A 571 4.56 0.50 14.09
CA ALA A 571 3.44 -0.06 13.33
C ALA A 571 3.86 -1.26 12.45
N LEU A 572 2.89 -1.86 11.76
CA LEU A 572 3.20 -2.68 10.57
C LEU A 572 3.53 -1.78 9.39
N ALA A 573 2.73 -0.73 9.17
CA ALA A 573 2.97 0.26 8.10
C ALA A 573 2.79 1.70 8.61
N GLY A 574 3.69 2.61 8.21
CA GLY A 574 3.72 3.99 8.70
C GLY A 574 4.03 4.05 10.19
N GLY A 575 5.29 3.81 10.57
CA GLY A 575 5.69 3.65 11.97
C GLY A 575 5.30 4.84 12.87
N ALA A 576 5.31 6.06 12.34
CA ALA A 576 4.64 7.22 12.94
C ALA A 576 3.30 7.53 12.24
N ILE A 577 3.30 7.79 10.92
CA ILE A 577 2.11 8.27 10.19
C ILE A 577 1.76 7.34 9.03
N TYR A 578 0.47 7.02 8.91
CA TYR A 578 -0.12 6.36 7.74
C TYR A 578 -1.23 7.25 7.16
N ALA A 579 -1.19 7.54 5.86
CA ALA A 579 -2.18 8.40 5.20
C ALA A 579 -2.80 7.74 3.95
N ARG A 580 -4.13 7.60 3.95
CA ARG A 580 -4.95 7.05 2.85
C ARG A 580 -5.95 8.12 2.37
N LEU A 581 -5.53 9.00 1.47
CA LEU A 581 -6.31 10.17 1.05
C LEU A 581 -7.17 9.88 -0.19
N GLN A 582 -8.15 8.97 -0.08
CA GLN A 582 -8.76 8.35 -1.26
C GLN A 582 -10.21 8.78 -1.56
N ASN A 583 -11.06 9.04 -0.54
CA ASN A 583 -12.52 9.11 -0.74
C ASN A 583 -13.14 10.52 -0.76
N GLN A 584 -12.43 11.57 -0.31
CA GLN A 584 -12.98 12.92 -0.25
C GLN A 584 -12.69 13.79 -1.49
N VAL A 585 -13.55 14.79 -1.74
CA VAL A 585 -13.42 15.72 -2.90
C VAL A 585 -12.28 16.72 -2.71
N GLN A 586 -11.94 17.04 -1.46
CA GLN A 586 -10.69 17.73 -1.10
C GLN A 586 -9.97 16.85 -0.08
N ASN A 587 -8.65 16.73 -0.20
CA ASN A 587 -7.81 16.07 0.77
C ASN A 587 -6.57 16.92 1.05
N GLY A 588 -6.06 16.90 2.28
CA GLY A 588 -4.86 17.66 2.63
C GLY A 588 -4.10 17.07 3.80
N LEU A 589 -2.78 16.94 3.65
CA LEU A 589 -1.85 16.65 4.73
C LEU A 589 -0.72 17.68 4.71
N THR A 590 -0.48 18.36 5.82
CA THR A 590 0.66 19.27 5.98
C THR A 590 1.48 18.85 7.19
N VAL A 591 2.79 18.69 7.01
CA VAL A 591 3.76 18.43 8.08
C VAL A 591 4.83 19.51 7.99
N SER A 592 5.08 20.23 9.09
CA SER A 592 5.99 21.38 9.14
C SER A 592 6.71 21.41 10.49
N GLY A 593 8.04 21.47 10.47
CA GLY A 593 8.87 21.58 11.68
C GLY A 593 8.91 20.31 12.53
N ALA A 594 8.93 19.12 11.92
CA ALA A 594 8.82 17.85 12.62
C ALA A 594 10.14 17.07 12.70
N LEU A 595 10.35 16.35 13.79
CA LEU A 595 11.44 15.39 13.99
C LEU A 595 10.84 13.99 14.13
N PHE A 596 11.07 13.14 13.12
CA PHE A 596 10.77 11.71 13.15
C PHE A 596 12.02 10.94 13.54
N LYS A 597 12.05 10.42 14.76
CA LYS A 597 13.20 9.72 15.35
C LYS A 597 12.84 8.29 15.77
N GLY A 598 13.63 7.30 15.35
CA GLY A 598 13.52 5.92 15.89
C GLY A 598 12.23 5.15 15.56
N ASN A 599 11.34 5.71 14.74
CA ASN A 599 10.05 5.07 14.43
C ASN A 599 10.26 3.81 13.56
N ARG A 600 9.36 2.82 13.70
CA ARG A 600 9.53 1.49 13.09
C ARG A 600 8.29 0.98 12.38
N ALA A 601 8.45 0.52 11.14
CA ALA A 601 7.49 -0.31 10.41
C ALA A 601 8.00 -1.76 10.34
N ALA A 602 7.18 -2.73 10.74
CA ALA A 602 7.57 -4.14 10.89
C ALA A 602 6.77 -5.12 10.01
N ASN A 603 7.36 -6.28 9.70
CA ASN A 603 6.79 -7.27 8.80
C ASN A 603 5.65 -8.10 9.42
N ASP A 604 5.67 -8.29 10.74
CA ASP A 604 4.63 -9.02 11.47
C ASP A 604 4.35 -8.37 12.84
N SER A 605 3.28 -8.82 13.47
CA SER A 605 2.78 -8.25 14.74
C SER A 605 3.53 -8.75 15.98
N GLY A 606 4.22 -9.90 15.91
CA GLY A 606 5.08 -10.38 17.00
C GLY A 606 6.35 -9.53 17.12
N ASP A 607 6.89 -9.11 15.98
CA ASP A 607 8.06 -8.25 15.81
C ASP A 607 7.94 -6.89 16.56
N VAL A 608 6.70 -6.47 16.86
CA VAL A 608 6.32 -5.22 17.56
C VAL A 608 5.55 -5.47 18.88
N GLY A 609 5.63 -6.69 19.44
CA GLY A 609 5.09 -6.98 20.77
C GLY A 609 3.55 -6.98 20.86
N TYR A 610 2.86 -7.28 19.77
CA TYR A 610 1.41 -7.19 19.71
C TYR A 610 0.69 -8.26 20.54
N HIS A 611 0.10 -7.86 21.67
CA HIS A 611 -0.93 -8.63 22.35
C HIS A 611 -2.33 -8.29 21.84
N LEU A 612 -3.14 -9.32 21.55
CA LEU A 612 -4.54 -9.16 21.18
C LEU A 612 -5.33 -8.49 22.29
N VAL A 613 -5.87 -7.31 22.00
CA VAL A 613 -6.92 -6.72 22.83
C VAL A 613 -8.24 -7.38 22.44
N GLU A 614 -8.86 -8.06 23.39
CA GLU A 614 -10.25 -8.48 23.29
C GLU A 614 -11.14 -7.31 23.72
N PHE A 615 -11.93 -6.83 22.76
CA PHE A 615 -13.13 -6.04 23.00
C PHE A 615 -14.33 -6.96 22.75
N PRO A 616 -15.43 -6.86 23.52
CA PRO A 616 -16.66 -7.58 23.21
C PRO A 616 -17.11 -7.24 21.79
N GLN A 617 -17.35 -8.25 20.95
CA GLN A 617 -17.88 -8.01 19.61
C GLN A 617 -19.36 -7.63 19.72
N SER A 618 -19.64 -6.35 19.52
CA SER A 618 -20.98 -5.81 19.38
C SER A 618 -21.37 -5.81 17.90
N GLU A 619 -22.38 -6.59 17.53
CA GLU A 619 -22.98 -6.52 16.18
C GLU A 619 -23.69 -5.17 15.93
N LYS A 620 -23.92 -4.38 16.98
CA LYS A 620 -24.66 -3.10 16.95
C LYS A 620 -23.85 -1.91 16.40
N ALA A 621 -22.53 -2.04 16.22
CA ALA A 621 -21.66 -0.92 15.82
C ALA A 621 -21.02 -1.16 14.44
N GLN A 622 -21.53 -0.47 13.41
CA GLN A 622 -21.02 -0.54 12.03
C GLN A 622 -19.77 0.33 11.81
N ILE A 623 -18.78 0.23 12.71
CA ILE A 623 -17.45 0.79 12.48
C ILE A 623 -16.89 0.11 11.21
N PRO A 624 -16.36 0.85 10.22
CA PRO A 624 -15.83 0.27 8.98
C PRO A 624 -14.89 -0.90 9.27
N ASN A 625 -15.23 -2.08 8.72
CA ASN A 625 -14.53 -3.34 9.02
C ASN A 625 -13.26 -3.49 8.17
N ASP A 626 -12.46 -2.42 8.15
CA ASP A 626 -11.14 -2.33 7.57
C ASP A 626 -10.21 -3.29 8.33
N THR A 627 -10.01 -4.46 7.75
CA THR A 627 -9.17 -5.53 8.27
C THR A 627 -7.93 -5.63 7.39
N MET A 628 -6.82 -5.03 7.84
CA MET A 628 -5.51 -5.33 7.29
C MET A 628 -5.32 -6.86 7.35
N THR A 629 -5.17 -7.51 6.19
CA THR A 629 -5.21 -8.98 6.17
C THR A 629 -3.98 -9.53 6.88
N ASN A 630 -4.20 -10.31 7.94
CA ASN A 630 -3.16 -11.06 8.65
C ASN A 630 -2.65 -12.26 7.82
N SER A 631 -2.37 -12.04 6.53
CA SER A 631 -1.72 -12.99 5.64
C SER A 631 -0.24 -13.07 6.00
N VAL A 632 0.12 -14.00 6.90
CA VAL A 632 1.49 -14.30 7.38
C VAL A 632 2.40 -14.87 6.27
N GLN A 633 2.03 -14.73 5.00
CA GLN A 633 2.94 -14.92 3.89
C GLN A 633 3.86 -13.71 3.81
N LYS A 634 5.18 -13.96 3.81
CA LYS A 634 6.26 -12.97 3.75
C LYS A 634 5.94 -11.91 2.67
N ALA A 635 5.48 -10.73 3.10
CA ALA A 635 4.77 -9.80 2.24
C ALA A 635 5.73 -9.09 1.28
N ILE A 636 5.92 -9.67 0.10
CA ILE A 636 6.53 -8.98 -1.04
C ILE A 636 5.62 -7.78 -1.33
N LEU A 637 6.17 -6.57 -1.24
CA LEU A 637 5.41 -5.33 -1.42
C LEU A 637 4.88 -5.24 -2.85
N ASP A 638 3.55 -5.14 -2.96
CA ASP A 638 2.86 -4.78 -4.19
C ASP A 638 2.37 -3.32 -4.09
N PRO A 639 3.17 -2.35 -4.56
CA PRO A 639 2.78 -0.94 -4.57
C PRO A 639 1.69 -0.61 -5.60
N THR A 640 1.25 -1.57 -6.44
CA THR A 640 0.11 -1.41 -7.35
C THR A 640 -1.22 -1.84 -6.71
N SER A 641 -1.17 -2.44 -5.51
CA SER A 641 -2.33 -2.93 -4.79
C SER A 641 -3.17 -1.83 -4.13
N ASP A 642 -4.34 -2.23 -3.62
CA ASP A 642 -5.24 -1.37 -2.85
C ASP A 642 -4.64 -0.88 -1.51
N GLU A 643 -3.69 -1.63 -0.96
CA GLU A 643 -2.95 -1.29 0.27
C GLU A 643 -1.43 -1.32 0.03
N PRO A 644 -0.90 -0.35 -0.74
CA PRO A 644 0.51 -0.36 -1.17
C PRO A 644 1.49 -0.17 0.01
N CYS A 645 0.99 0.34 1.13
CA CYS A 645 1.66 0.39 2.42
C CYS A 645 1.45 -0.93 3.18
N SER A 646 2.02 -2.03 2.67
CA SER A 646 1.97 -3.34 3.32
C SER A 646 2.93 -3.43 4.54
N PRO A 647 2.93 -4.53 5.32
CA PRO A 647 3.81 -4.67 6.49
C PRO A 647 5.28 -4.44 6.16
N GLY A 648 5.94 -3.61 6.97
CA GLY A 648 7.31 -3.15 6.77
C GLY A 648 7.43 -1.90 5.87
N GLY A 649 6.33 -1.29 5.43
CA GLY A 649 6.35 -0.07 4.60
C GLY A 649 6.38 1.23 5.40
N GLY A 650 7.38 2.09 5.16
CA GLY A 650 7.45 3.48 5.66
C GLY A 650 7.74 3.58 7.16
N GLY A 651 9.02 3.59 7.54
CA GLY A 651 9.45 3.52 8.94
C GLY A 651 9.00 4.70 9.80
N ALA A 652 8.91 5.90 9.22
CA ALA A 652 8.22 7.04 9.82
C ALA A 652 6.88 7.32 9.13
N ILE A 653 6.85 7.54 7.81
CA ILE A 653 5.62 7.90 7.09
C ILE A 653 5.35 6.91 5.95
N CYS A 654 4.09 6.48 5.81
CA CYS A 654 3.60 5.77 4.64
C CYS A 654 2.41 6.50 3.99
N LEU A 655 2.53 6.82 2.70
CA LEU A 655 1.51 7.53 1.91
C LEU A 655 0.89 6.59 0.87
N ALA A 656 -0.36 6.18 1.08
CA ALA A 656 -1.12 5.25 0.23
C ALA A 656 -2.07 6.00 -0.73
N LEU A 657 -1.50 6.53 -1.82
CA LEU A 657 -2.14 7.48 -2.73
C LEU A 657 -2.52 6.86 -4.10
N THR A 658 -2.37 5.54 -4.26
CA THR A 658 -2.72 4.78 -5.48
C THR A 658 -4.16 4.97 -5.95
N ARG A 659 -5.10 5.26 -5.04
CA ARG A 659 -6.50 5.57 -5.36
C ARG A 659 -6.87 7.02 -5.08
N ALA A 660 -5.93 7.96 -5.26
CA ALA A 660 -6.25 9.38 -5.23
C ALA A 660 -7.37 9.70 -6.26
N PRO A 661 -8.44 10.43 -5.88
CA PRO A 661 -9.65 10.51 -6.69
C PRO A 661 -9.47 11.36 -7.97
N GLU A 662 -9.92 10.86 -9.12
CA GLU A 662 -9.71 11.50 -10.44
C GLU A 662 -10.14 12.97 -10.50
N ARG A 663 -11.27 13.30 -9.84
CA ARG A 663 -11.88 14.64 -9.87
C ARG A 663 -11.73 15.42 -8.56
N GLY A 664 -10.97 14.87 -7.61
CA GLY A 664 -10.69 15.52 -6.34
C GLY A 664 -9.52 16.50 -6.43
N THR A 665 -9.35 17.27 -5.35
CA THR A 665 -8.11 18.00 -5.08
C THR A 665 -7.39 17.33 -3.92
N MET A 666 -6.06 17.28 -4.00
CA MET A 666 -5.18 16.80 -2.95
C MET A 666 -3.97 17.72 -2.83
N ASN A 667 -3.56 18.02 -1.60
CA ASN A 667 -2.31 18.76 -1.37
C ASN A 667 -1.57 18.17 -0.17
N ILE A 668 -0.45 17.51 -0.43
CA ILE A 668 0.45 16.94 0.57
C ILE A 668 1.74 17.77 0.57
N VAL A 669 2.11 18.29 1.73
CA VAL A 669 3.32 19.10 1.89
C VAL A 669 4.06 18.68 3.15
N ILE A 670 5.34 18.37 3.02
CA ILE A 670 6.25 18.07 4.13
C ILE A 670 7.38 19.09 4.06
N MET A 671 7.55 19.90 5.10
CA MET A 671 8.55 20.97 5.14
C MET A 671 9.32 21.00 6.45
N ASP A 672 10.56 21.47 6.43
CA ASP A 672 11.40 21.70 7.62
C ASP A 672 11.42 20.49 8.55
N THR A 673 11.63 19.29 7.98
CA THR A 673 11.37 18.01 8.65
C THR A 673 12.60 17.10 8.62
N ASP A 674 12.97 16.59 9.80
CA ASP A 674 14.10 15.69 10.00
C ASP A 674 13.63 14.24 10.21
N PHE A 675 14.19 13.32 9.43
CA PHE A 675 14.01 11.88 9.58
C PHE A 675 15.33 11.24 10.04
N THR A 676 15.40 10.85 11.31
CA THR A 676 16.61 10.30 11.94
C THR A 676 16.39 8.88 12.46
N ALA A 677 17.25 7.92 12.07
CA ALA A 677 17.30 6.57 12.64
C ALA A 677 15.97 5.78 12.64
N ASN A 678 15.06 6.06 11.69
CA ASN A 678 13.83 5.29 11.51
C ASN A 678 14.13 3.96 10.78
N SER A 679 13.26 2.96 10.94
CA SER A 679 13.49 1.60 10.43
C SER A 679 12.27 0.98 9.74
N ALA A 680 12.51 0.29 8.63
CA ALA A 680 11.47 -0.36 7.83
C ALA A 680 11.99 -1.63 7.13
N SER A 681 11.11 -2.33 6.43
CA SER A 681 11.52 -3.22 5.33
C SER A 681 11.78 -2.43 4.06
N THR A 682 10.94 -1.43 3.77
CA THR A 682 11.04 -0.59 2.58
C THR A 682 10.64 0.85 2.90
N GLY A 683 11.47 1.82 2.49
CA GLY A 683 11.31 3.21 2.86
C GLY A 683 11.62 3.46 4.33
N GLY A 684 12.91 3.40 4.70
CA GLY A 684 13.38 3.43 6.09
C GLY A 684 12.88 4.63 6.89
N ALA A 685 12.77 5.79 6.24
CA ALA A 685 11.98 6.93 6.71
C ALA A 685 10.61 6.98 6.05
N MET A 686 10.54 6.91 4.71
CA MET A 686 9.32 7.17 3.96
C MET A 686 9.04 6.15 2.87
N LEU A 687 7.79 5.70 2.79
CA LEU A 687 7.25 5.01 1.61
C LEU A 687 6.11 5.84 1.01
N VAL A 688 6.19 6.09 -0.30
CA VAL A 688 5.19 6.84 -1.06
C VAL A 688 4.72 6.00 -2.24
N ALA A 689 3.41 5.77 -2.34
CA ALA A 689 2.81 5.03 -3.45
C ALA A 689 1.71 5.85 -4.12
N THR A 690 1.84 6.08 -5.42
CA THR A 690 0.89 6.78 -6.30
C THR A 690 0.39 5.84 -7.42
N ASP A 691 -0.59 6.29 -8.20
CA ASP A 691 -0.93 5.64 -9.47
C ASP A 691 0.01 6.13 -10.57
N LYS A 692 0.63 5.20 -11.29
CA LYS A 692 1.54 5.44 -12.44
C LYS A 692 0.88 6.24 -13.57
N ASN A 693 -0.45 6.22 -13.67
CA ASN A 693 -1.22 7.00 -14.66
C ASN A 693 -1.61 8.39 -14.15
N SER A 694 -1.36 8.69 -12.87
CA SER A 694 -1.72 9.96 -12.25
C SER A 694 -0.60 10.98 -12.34
N VAL A 695 -0.96 12.23 -12.70
CA VAL A 695 -0.02 13.36 -12.81
C VAL A 695 -0.12 14.24 -11.57
N TRP A 696 1.03 14.56 -10.98
CA TRP A 696 1.15 15.41 -9.79
C TRP A 696 2.02 16.63 -10.09
N VAL A 697 1.72 17.75 -9.43
CA VAL A 697 2.35 19.06 -9.65
C VAL A 697 3.00 19.60 -8.36
N PRO A 698 3.88 20.62 -8.43
CA PRO A 698 4.38 21.28 -7.23
C PRO A 698 3.21 21.81 -6.37
N PRO A 699 3.23 21.64 -5.03
CA PRO A 699 2.13 22.10 -4.16
C PRO A 699 1.74 23.57 -4.32
N SER A 700 2.69 24.43 -4.70
CA SER A 700 2.48 25.85 -4.99
C SER A 700 1.45 26.09 -6.11
N GLU A 701 1.41 25.25 -7.15
CA GLU A 701 0.41 25.34 -8.21
C GLU A 701 -1.00 25.04 -7.70
N CYS A 702 -1.16 24.08 -6.79
CA CYS A 702 -2.46 23.73 -6.23
C CYS A 702 -2.99 24.80 -5.26
N THR A 703 -2.13 25.58 -4.63
CA THR A 703 -2.56 26.83 -3.95
C THR A 703 -2.97 27.92 -4.94
N ALA A 704 -2.21 28.15 -6.01
CA ALA A 704 -2.50 29.21 -6.98
C ALA A 704 -3.85 29.03 -7.71
N ARG A 705 -4.20 27.78 -8.08
CA ARG A 705 -5.44 27.47 -8.82
C ARG A 705 -6.74 27.73 -8.04
N LYS A 706 -6.69 27.88 -6.70
CA LYS A 706 -7.87 28.20 -5.87
C LYS A 706 -8.31 29.69 -5.94
N ALA A 707 -7.51 30.59 -6.52
CA ALA A 707 -7.83 32.03 -6.57
C ALA A 707 -8.69 32.47 -7.78
N GLY A 708 -8.94 31.59 -8.76
CA GLY A 708 -9.64 31.93 -10.00
C GLY A 708 -11.17 31.79 -9.92
N ALA A 709 -11.89 32.90 -9.85
CA ALA A 709 -13.37 32.89 -9.80
C ALA A 709 -14.02 32.59 -11.17
N ASN A 710 -14.25 31.31 -11.47
CA ASN A 710 -15.28 30.84 -12.41
C ASN A 710 -15.60 29.36 -12.16
N ALA A 711 -16.59 29.08 -11.31
CA ALA A 711 -16.96 27.73 -10.92
C ALA A 711 -17.85 27.05 -11.96
N LEU A 712 -17.28 26.20 -12.83
CA LEU A 712 -18.01 25.10 -13.50
C LEU A 712 -17.13 23.96 -14.07
N ALA A 713 -15.81 24.00 -13.89
CA ALA A 713 -14.94 22.84 -14.07
C ALA A 713 -13.69 22.95 -13.18
N PRO A 714 -13.61 22.25 -12.02
CA PRO A 714 -12.37 22.14 -11.28
C PRO A 714 -11.42 21.22 -12.06
N VAL A 715 -10.29 21.75 -12.51
CA VAL A 715 -9.17 20.88 -12.93
C VAL A 715 -8.66 20.21 -11.65
N PRO A 716 -8.66 18.86 -11.56
CA PRO A 716 -8.14 18.17 -10.39
C PRO A 716 -6.68 18.57 -10.19
N CYS A 717 -6.31 18.91 -8.96
CA CYS A 717 -4.95 19.31 -8.62
C CYS A 717 -4.42 18.39 -7.54
N ARG A 718 -3.30 17.74 -7.81
CA ARG A 718 -2.63 16.79 -6.93
C ARG A 718 -1.24 17.34 -6.62
N GLY A 719 -1.12 18.04 -5.50
CA GLY A 719 0.15 18.54 -4.99
C GLY A 719 0.77 17.50 -4.07
N LEU A 720 2.04 17.16 -4.30
CA LEU A 720 2.84 16.34 -3.40
C LEU A 720 4.28 16.86 -3.44
N GLY A 721 4.77 17.38 -2.32
CA GLY A 721 6.14 17.85 -2.27
C GLY A 721 6.80 17.95 -0.89
N MET A 722 8.12 18.00 -0.95
CA MET A 722 9.07 18.08 0.16
C MET A 722 9.90 19.36 0.04
N THR A 723 10.12 20.07 1.14
CA THR A 723 10.94 21.30 1.15
C THR A 723 11.79 21.36 2.41
N ASN A 724 13.12 21.50 2.28
CA ASN A 724 14.03 21.47 3.44
C ASN A 724 13.81 20.22 4.34
N VAL A 725 13.87 19.04 3.72
CA VAL A 725 13.68 17.74 4.40
C VAL A 725 15.00 16.98 4.44
N ARG A 726 15.37 16.45 5.61
CA ARG A 726 16.66 15.76 5.82
C ARG A 726 16.47 14.32 6.27
N PHE A 727 17.34 13.43 5.79
CA PHE A 727 17.33 12.00 6.11
C PHE A 727 18.71 11.55 6.62
N THR A 728 18.78 10.97 7.81
CA THR A 728 20.05 10.52 8.43
C THR A 728 19.85 9.22 9.21
N ASP A 729 20.81 8.29 9.11
CA ASP A 729 20.84 7.00 9.83
C ASP A 729 19.60 6.08 9.67
N ASN A 730 18.69 6.37 8.72
CA ASN A 730 17.50 5.53 8.50
C ASN A 730 17.89 4.20 7.85
N SER A 731 17.06 3.17 8.04
CA SER A 731 17.36 1.80 7.62
C SER A 731 16.18 1.07 6.97
N ALA A 732 16.43 0.39 5.85
CA ALA A 732 15.45 -0.45 5.17
C ALA A 732 15.99 -1.86 4.89
N ALA A 733 15.23 -2.92 5.16
CA ALA A 733 15.68 -4.29 4.91
C ALA A 733 15.91 -4.61 3.41
N TYR A 734 15.06 -4.09 2.51
CA TYR A 734 15.04 -4.47 1.10
C TYR A 734 15.12 -3.30 0.10
N ALA A 735 14.54 -2.13 0.38
CA ALA A 735 14.53 -1.03 -0.60
C ALA A 735 14.42 0.36 0.03
N GLY A 736 15.22 1.32 -0.44
CA GLY A 736 15.08 2.73 -0.08
C GLY A 736 15.39 3.02 1.39
N GLY A 737 16.68 3.00 1.76
CA GLY A 737 17.14 3.19 3.14
C GLY A 737 16.62 4.46 3.81
N ALA A 738 16.40 5.53 3.05
CA ALA A 738 15.58 6.68 3.45
C ALA A 738 14.19 6.61 2.80
N VAL A 739 14.11 6.62 1.46
CA VAL A 739 12.86 6.83 0.72
C VAL A 739 12.61 5.70 -0.28
N PHE A 740 11.40 5.15 -0.30
CA PHE A 740 10.87 4.37 -1.41
C PHE A 740 9.70 5.12 -2.05
N ALA A 741 9.70 5.23 -3.38
CA ALA A 741 8.64 5.89 -4.14
C ALA A 741 8.21 5.00 -5.31
N SER A 742 6.91 4.70 -5.49
CA SER A 742 6.47 3.99 -6.70
C SER A 742 6.79 4.80 -7.95
N ASP A 743 6.34 6.05 -7.99
CA ASP A 743 6.49 6.93 -9.13
C ASP A 743 7.22 8.21 -8.68
N PRO A 744 8.57 8.21 -8.61
CA PRO A 744 9.33 9.37 -8.13
C PRO A 744 9.17 10.62 -9.00
N GLU A 745 8.61 10.49 -10.20
CA GLU A 745 8.18 11.62 -11.05
C GLU A 745 6.98 12.39 -10.48
N ASN A 746 6.19 11.79 -9.58
CA ASN A 746 5.05 12.42 -8.91
C ASN A 746 5.39 13.13 -7.60
N ILE A 747 6.66 13.11 -7.17
CA ILE A 747 7.12 13.69 -5.91
C ILE A 747 8.03 14.87 -6.21
N TRP A 748 7.65 16.06 -5.73
CA TRP A 748 8.40 17.29 -5.99
C TRP A 748 9.28 17.68 -4.80
N VAL A 749 10.56 17.94 -5.01
CA VAL A 749 11.54 18.24 -3.95
C VAL A 749 12.13 19.63 -4.17
N ASN A 750 12.34 20.36 -3.07
CA ASN A 750 13.05 21.64 -3.03
C ASN A 750 14.05 21.66 -1.85
N GLU A 751 15.30 21.99 -2.16
CA GLU A 751 16.43 22.11 -1.22
C GLU A 751 16.89 23.57 -1.21
N ASP A 752 17.23 24.11 -0.03
CA ASP A 752 17.88 25.43 0.13
C ASP A 752 17.12 26.63 -0.49
N ASP A 753 15.79 26.69 -0.32
CA ASP A 753 14.92 27.80 -0.79
C ASP A 753 15.09 28.17 -2.28
N ARG A 754 15.33 27.18 -3.16
CA ARG A 754 15.42 27.40 -4.62
C ARG A 754 14.06 27.85 -5.17
N GLU A 755 14.07 28.70 -6.20
CA GLU A 755 12.83 29.20 -6.84
C GLU A 755 12.03 28.11 -7.57
N GLU A 756 12.66 26.99 -7.94
CA GLU A 756 12.06 25.89 -8.71
C GLU A 756 12.10 24.56 -7.95
N PHE A 757 10.99 23.81 -7.99
CA PHE A 757 10.91 22.43 -7.52
C PHE A 757 11.43 21.47 -8.60
N MET A 758 12.13 20.41 -8.20
CA MET A 758 12.60 19.32 -9.07
C MET A 758 11.78 18.05 -8.79
N GLN A 759 11.75 17.08 -9.71
CA GLN A 759 11.16 15.77 -9.44
C GLN A 759 12.15 14.90 -8.65
N LEU A 760 11.66 14.03 -7.77
CA LEU A 760 12.50 13.09 -7.01
C LEU A 760 13.31 12.18 -7.94
N SER A 761 12.77 11.84 -9.11
CA SER A 761 13.47 11.09 -10.17
C SER A 761 14.72 11.77 -10.73
N THR A 762 14.93 13.07 -10.48
CA THR A 762 16.04 13.86 -11.04
C THR A 762 17.10 14.29 -10.00
N ILE A 763 16.97 13.88 -8.73
CA ILE A 763 17.96 14.24 -7.70
C ILE A 763 19.18 13.31 -7.73
N ASP A 764 20.34 13.81 -7.30
CA ASP A 764 21.47 12.95 -6.98
C ASP A 764 21.18 12.19 -5.68
N VAL A 765 20.83 10.91 -5.78
CA VAL A 765 20.52 10.03 -4.65
C VAL A 765 21.68 9.84 -3.67
N ASN A 766 22.88 10.35 -3.97
CA ASN A 766 24.04 10.37 -3.08
C ASN A 766 24.10 11.62 -2.18
N SER A 767 23.29 12.67 -2.41
CA SER A 767 23.19 13.83 -1.51
C SER A 767 22.59 13.44 -0.15
N ILE A 768 21.61 12.54 -0.18
CA ILE A 768 21.05 11.84 0.96
C ILE A 768 22.15 10.91 1.51
N THR A 769 22.64 11.16 2.72
CA THR A 769 23.81 10.46 3.28
C THR A 769 23.49 9.72 4.58
N MET A 770 24.34 8.75 4.93
CA MET A 770 24.27 7.95 6.17
C MET A 770 23.06 7.02 6.31
N ASN A 771 22.14 6.98 5.34
CA ASN A 771 21.04 6.01 5.33
C ASN A 771 21.54 4.64 4.79
N THR A 772 20.85 3.56 5.18
CA THR A 772 21.34 2.19 4.99
C THR A 772 20.27 1.25 4.45
N LYS A 773 20.71 0.28 3.64
CA LYS A 773 19.88 -0.85 3.19
C LYS A 773 20.43 -2.18 3.71
N GLY A 774 19.57 -3.19 3.81
CA GLY A 774 19.98 -4.57 4.05
C GLY A 774 20.85 -5.14 2.92
N THR A 775 21.51 -6.27 3.20
CA THR A 775 22.44 -6.93 2.27
C THR A 775 21.78 -7.39 0.98
N GLU A 776 20.54 -7.87 1.05
CA GLU A 776 19.79 -8.40 -0.11
C GLU A 776 19.02 -7.33 -0.89
N GLY A 777 18.95 -6.10 -0.38
CA GLY A 777 18.15 -5.02 -0.97
C GLY A 777 18.84 -4.16 -2.04
N PHE A 778 18.12 -3.15 -2.54
CA PHE A 778 18.60 -2.07 -3.41
C PHE A 778 18.28 -0.69 -2.78
N GLY A 779 18.68 0.43 -3.41
CA GLY A 779 18.40 1.77 -2.90
C GLY A 779 18.97 2.05 -1.51
N PRO A 780 20.29 2.26 -1.35
CA PRO A 780 20.88 2.59 -0.04
C PRO A 780 20.25 3.86 0.56
N ASN A 781 19.85 4.80 -0.30
CA ASN A 781 19.19 6.05 0.06
C ASN A 781 17.76 6.11 -0.49
N VAL A 782 17.62 6.06 -1.82
CA VAL A 782 16.34 6.14 -2.54
C VAL A 782 16.17 4.91 -3.44
N ALA A 783 14.93 4.44 -3.63
CA ALA A 783 14.53 3.36 -4.54
C ALA A 783 13.16 3.63 -5.16
N SER A 784 12.86 2.99 -6.30
CA SER A 784 11.50 2.89 -6.84
C SER A 784 11.08 1.47 -7.25
N THR A 785 9.88 1.35 -7.81
CA THR A 785 9.47 0.21 -8.65
C THR A 785 10.27 0.17 -9.96
N ALA A 786 10.10 -0.92 -10.71
CA ALA A 786 10.74 -1.12 -12.00
C ALA A 786 10.32 -0.09 -13.05
N ARG A 787 11.31 0.48 -13.74
CA ARG A 787 11.15 1.40 -14.87
C ARG A 787 11.46 0.72 -16.20
N GLU A 788 12.60 0.04 -16.28
CA GLU A 788 13.14 -0.53 -17.51
C GLU A 788 13.80 -1.89 -17.31
N LEU A 789 13.97 -2.60 -18.42
CA LEU A 789 14.93 -3.69 -18.54
C LEU A 789 16.22 -3.11 -19.13
N LYS A 790 17.39 -3.49 -18.59
CA LYS A 790 18.70 -3.03 -19.09
C LYS A 790 19.64 -4.24 -19.27
N PHE A 791 20.54 -4.20 -20.26
CA PHE A 791 21.57 -5.25 -20.36
C PHE A 791 22.48 -5.21 -19.12
N SER A 792 22.77 -6.39 -18.55
CA SER A 792 23.66 -6.45 -17.39
C SER A 792 25.09 -6.05 -17.77
N SER A 793 25.78 -5.33 -16.86
CA SER A 793 27.00 -4.56 -17.14
C SER A 793 28.25 -5.36 -17.53
N ASN A 794 28.17 -6.69 -17.61
CA ASN A 794 29.21 -7.56 -18.15
C ASN A 794 29.23 -7.64 -19.69
N LEU A 795 28.32 -6.96 -20.39
CA LEU A 795 28.31 -6.83 -21.85
C LEU A 795 29.00 -5.52 -22.25
N THR A 796 30.10 -5.65 -23.01
CA THR A 796 30.97 -4.53 -23.43
C THR A 796 30.23 -3.44 -24.22
N GLU A 797 30.81 -2.25 -24.31
CA GLU A 797 30.24 -0.98 -24.84
C GLU A 797 29.53 -1.01 -26.21
N ASN A 798 29.65 -2.09 -26.99
CA ASN A 798 28.80 -2.36 -28.15
C ASN A 798 27.80 -3.46 -27.77
N GLY A 799 26.51 -3.09 -27.68
CA GLY A 799 25.44 -3.94 -27.15
C GLY A 799 25.31 -5.31 -27.83
N PHE A 800 24.71 -6.27 -27.10
CA PHE A 800 24.63 -7.70 -27.42
C PHE A 800 24.28 -7.96 -28.89
N LEU A 801 25.30 -8.29 -29.70
CA LEU A 801 25.20 -8.48 -31.14
C LEU A 801 25.63 -9.91 -31.49
N VAL A 802 24.66 -10.77 -31.81
CA VAL A 802 24.96 -12.15 -32.22
C VAL A 802 25.07 -12.19 -33.74
N GLU A 803 26.30 -12.07 -34.25
CA GLU A 803 26.57 -12.17 -35.69
C GLU A 803 26.76 -13.62 -36.16
N GLY A 804 26.18 -13.95 -37.31
CA GLY A 804 26.47 -15.19 -38.03
C GLY A 804 25.95 -16.46 -37.34
N HIS A 805 24.85 -16.35 -36.61
CA HIS A 805 24.26 -17.47 -35.87
C HIS A 805 23.69 -18.55 -36.80
N LEU A 806 23.66 -19.80 -36.33
CA LEU A 806 23.03 -20.92 -37.03
C LEU A 806 21.57 -21.09 -36.58
N ALA A 807 20.65 -21.16 -37.55
CA ALA A 807 19.25 -21.49 -37.29
C ALA A 807 19.12 -22.82 -36.52
N GLY A 808 18.19 -22.86 -35.56
CA GLY A 808 17.94 -24.02 -34.70
C GLY A 808 18.98 -24.27 -33.59
N LYS A 809 20.13 -23.61 -33.59
CA LYS A 809 21.10 -23.68 -32.48
C LYS A 809 20.76 -22.65 -31.39
N LEU A 810 21.23 -22.88 -30.16
CA LEU A 810 20.98 -21.99 -29.02
C LEU A 810 21.68 -20.65 -29.20
N LEU A 811 20.98 -19.54 -28.93
CA LEU A 811 21.63 -18.23 -28.78
C LEU A 811 22.56 -18.23 -27.54
N PRO A 812 23.56 -17.34 -27.47
CA PRO A 812 24.28 -17.08 -26.23
C PRO A 812 23.31 -16.62 -25.14
N ALA A 813 23.63 -16.89 -23.87
CA ALA A 813 22.75 -16.54 -22.76
C ALA A 813 22.57 -15.01 -22.64
N ILE A 814 21.33 -14.55 -22.73
CA ILE A 814 20.96 -13.14 -22.62
C ILE A 814 20.65 -12.85 -21.14
N VAL A 815 21.36 -11.90 -20.55
CA VAL A 815 21.16 -11.48 -19.16
C VAL A 815 20.77 -10.01 -19.14
N VAL A 816 19.56 -9.71 -18.64
CA VAL A 816 19.09 -8.36 -18.39
C VAL A 816 18.78 -8.18 -16.91
N ASP A 817 19.10 -7.00 -16.40
CA ASP A 817 18.75 -6.57 -15.05
C ASP A 817 17.45 -5.73 -15.12
N VAL A 818 16.53 -5.97 -14.18
CA VAL A 818 15.35 -5.13 -13.93
C VAL A 818 15.80 -3.93 -13.11
N GLN A 819 15.66 -2.72 -13.65
CA GLN A 819 16.14 -1.50 -13.02
C GLN A 819 15.00 -0.55 -12.61
N ASP A 820 15.23 0.15 -11.50
CA ASP A 820 14.36 1.18 -10.98
C ASP A 820 14.57 2.53 -11.72
N ALA A 821 13.90 3.60 -11.27
CA ALA A 821 14.00 4.91 -11.90
C ALA A 821 15.32 5.67 -11.65
N PHE A 822 16.29 5.03 -10.98
CA PHE A 822 17.57 5.60 -10.57
C PHE A 822 18.77 4.77 -11.08
N ASP A 823 18.59 4.01 -12.17
CA ASP A 823 19.58 3.06 -12.72
C ASP A 823 20.01 1.93 -11.75
N GLN A 824 19.21 1.63 -10.72
CA GLN A 824 19.54 0.61 -9.72
C GLN A 824 18.84 -0.72 -10.00
N ARG A 825 19.59 -1.83 -9.94
CA ARG A 825 18.98 -3.16 -10.03
C ARG A 825 18.17 -3.50 -8.77
N ILE A 826 16.87 -3.69 -8.97
CA ILE A 826 15.93 -4.20 -7.98
C ILE A 826 16.37 -5.60 -7.54
N SER A 827 16.48 -5.88 -6.24
CA SER A 827 17.06 -7.15 -5.76
C SER A 827 16.28 -7.91 -4.69
N ALA A 828 15.37 -7.27 -3.93
CA ALA A 828 14.50 -7.96 -2.98
C ALA A 828 13.27 -7.12 -2.61
N GLY A 829 12.31 -7.74 -1.91
CA GLY A 829 11.28 -7.07 -1.10
C GLY A 829 10.06 -6.50 -1.84
N VAL A 830 10.18 -6.20 -3.13
CA VAL A 830 9.09 -5.71 -3.99
C VAL A 830 8.72 -6.72 -5.08
N THR A 831 7.48 -6.70 -5.57
CA THR A 831 6.98 -7.65 -6.59
C THR A 831 7.82 -7.65 -7.86
N ASP A 832 8.34 -6.49 -8.25
CA ASP A 832 9.21 -6.31 -9.41
C ASP A 832 10.50 -7.14 -9.38
N ALA A 833 11.02 -7.49 -8.19
CA ALA A 833 12.19 -8.35 -8.04
C ALA A 833 12.00 -9.76 -8.65
N HIS A 834 10.74 -10.13 -8.91
CA HIS A 834 10.27 -11.41 -9.43
C HIS A 834 9.39 -11.29 -10.69
N ILE A 835 9.45 -10.15 -11.41
CA ILE A 835 8.66 -9.92 -12.62
C ILE A 835 8.97 -10.94 -13.73
N LYS A 836 7.95 -11.33 -14.48
CA LYS A 836 8.06 -12.28 -15.61
C LYS A 836 8.32 -11.55 -16.92
N VAL A 837 9.50 -11.75 -17.51
CA VAL A 837 9.87 -11.22 -18.83
C VAL A 837 9.49 -12.21 -19.92
N THR A 838 8.93 -11.69 -21.01
CA THR A 838 8.62 -12.43 -22.24
C THR A 838 9.55 -12.01 -23.36
N ALA A 839 10.07 -12.99 -24.09
CA ALA A 839 10.90 -12.82 -25.27
C ALA A 839 10.08 -13.06 -26.54
N SER A 840 10.06 -12.08 -27.45
CA SER A 840 9.28 -12.08 -28.69
C SER A 840 10.17 -11.71 -29.88
N GLY A 841 9.97 -12.33 -31.05
CA GLY A 841 10.82 -12.12 -32.22
C GLY A 841 10.10 -11.33 -33.30
N ASP A 842 10.72 -10.26 -33.79
CA ASP A 842 10.30 -9.65 -35.05
C ASP A 842 11.02 -10.36 -36.20
N CYS A 843 10.27 -11.21 -36.90
CA CYS A 843 10.73 -12.02 -38.02
C CYS A 843 9.91 -11.71 -39.27
N ALA A 844 10.62 -11.32 -40.34
CA ALA A 844 10.06 -10.84 -41.59
C ALA A 844 8.96 -11.77 -42.14
N GLY A 845 7.75 -11.21 -42.31
CA GLY A 845 6.55 -11.95 -42.71
C GLY A 845 5.55 -12.21 -41.56
N GLY A 846 5.85 -11.81 -40.33
CA GLY A 846 4.95 -11.98 -39.17
C GLY A 846 4.84 -13.44 -38.71
N MET A 847 5.87 -14.23 -38.98
CA MET A 847 5.92 -15.66 -38.65
C MET A 847 6.76 -15.89 -37.40
N ASP A 848 6.21 -16.62 -36.44
CA ASP A 848 6.81 -16.85 -35.13
C ASP A 848 8.02 -17.81 -35.24
N CYS A 849 9.21 -17.23 -35.26
CA CYS A 849 10.48 -17.90 -35.50
C CYS A 849 11.18 -18.45 -34.24
N ILE A 850 10.62 -18.24 -33.04
CA ILE A 850 11.32 -18.56 -31.78
C ILE A 850 10.91 -19.91 -31.22
N SER A 851 11.87 -20.68 -30.72
CA SER A 851 11.61 -21.91 -29.96
C SER A 851 12.49 -22.00 -28.71
N GLY A 852 12.10 -22.87 -27.77
CA GLY A 852 12.73 -22.95 -26.45
C GLY A 852 12.13 -21.95 -25.45
N GLN A 853 12.99 -21.31 -24.65
CA GLN A 853 12.59 -20.48 -23.50
C GLN A 853 12.01 -19.12 -23.94
N ARG A 854 10.68 -19.03 -24.01
CA ARG A 854 9.97 -17.78 -24.35
C ARG A 854 9.73 -16.84 -23.18
N THR A 855 9.85 -17.31 -21.94
CA THR A 855 9.71 -16.48 -20.74
C THR A 855 10.77 -16.83 -19.71
N ALA A 856 11.21 -15.82 -18.97
CA ALA A 856 12.09 -15.95 -17.82
C ALA A 856 11.51 -15.13 -16.66
N ASP A 857 11.45 -15.74 -15.48
CA ASP A 857 11.04 -15.05 -14.24
C ASP A 857 12.27 -14.43 -13.58
N ALA A 858 12.17 -13.19 -13.10
CA ALA A 858 13.31 -12.50 -12.47
C ALA A 858 13.68 -13.17 -11.13
N LEU A 859 14.98 -13.32 -10.90
CA LEU A 859 15.53 -13.76 -9.62
C LEU A 859 16.41 -12.64 -9.07
N ASN A 860 15.90 -11.93 -8.07
CA ASN A 860 16.53 -10.74 -7.48
C ASN A 860 16.85 -9.69 -8.58
N GLY A 861 15.85 -9.47 -9.45
CA GLY A 861 15.93 -8.59 -10.63
C GLY A 861 16.85 -9.05 -11.74
N ILE A 862 17.52 -10.19 -11.64
CA ILE A 862 18.31 -10.76 -12.74
C ILE A 862 17.41 -11.68 -13.57
N VAL A 863 17.35 -11.46 -14.87
CA VAL A 863 16.56 -12.23 -15.83
C VAL A 863 17.50 -12.91 -16.81
N VAL A 864 17.43 -14.24 -16.90
CA VAL A 864 18.34 -15.06 -17.72
C VAL A 864 17.55 -15.85 -18.78
N PHE A 865 17.89 -15.63 -20.04
CA PHE A 865 17.44 -16.44 -21.17
C PHE A 865 18.63 -17.24 -21.72
N ASP A 866 18.78 -18.50 -21.33
CA ASP A 866 19.85 -19.40 -21.79
C ASP A 866 19.41 -20.37 -22.90
N SER A 867 18.09 -20.54 -23.06
CA SER A 867 17.50 -21.64 -23.84
C SER A 867 16.68 -21.17 -25.03
N ILE A 868 16.99 -19.99 -25.61
CA ILE A 868 16.35 -19.47 -26.84
C ILE A 868 17.01 -20.09 -28.09
N ARG A 869 16.17 -20.49 -29.05
CA ARG A 869 16.56 -20.87 -30.43
C ARG A 869 15.76 -20.04 -31.42
N VAL A 870 16.35 -19.73 -32.58
CA VAL A 870 15.64 -19.06 -33.68
C VAL A 870 15.70 -19.90 -34.94
N ASN A 871 14.54 -20.12 -35.53
CA ASN A 871 14.32 -20.82 -36.80
C ASN A 871 13.74 -19.80 -37.79
N ALA A 872 14.62 -19.03 -38.43
CA ALA A 872 14.28 -18.12 -39.51
C ALA A 872 15.28 -18.27 -40.67
N PRO A 873 14.96 -17.77 -41.88
CA PRO A 873 15.92 -17.69 -42.98
C PRO A 873 17.19 -16.88 -42.63
N PRO A 874 18.25 -16.95 -43.46
CA PRO A 874 19.38 -16.04 -43.37
C PRO A 874 18.94 -14.57 -43.48
N GLY A 875 19.46 -13.71 -42.59
CA GLY A 875 19.04 -12.31 -42.50
C GLY A 875 19.30 -11.69 -41.12
N ASN A 876 18.94 -10.41 -40.98
CA ASN A 876 19.01 -9.66 -39.74
C ASN A 876 17.64 -9.63 -39.06
N TYR A 877 17.63 -9.82 -37.74
CA TYR A 877 16.44 -9.99 -36.91
C TYR A 877 16.60 -9.27 -35.57
N SER A 878 15.50 -9.13 -34.85
CA SER A 878 15.52 -8.59 -33.49
C SER A 878 14.64 -9.39 -32.54
N LEU A 879 15.14 -9.56 -31.32
CA LEU A 879 14.43 -10.14 -30.19
C LEU A 879 14.03 -9.02 -29.24
N VAL A 880 12.73 -8.79 -29.08
CA VAL A 880 12.18 -7.83 -28.13
C VAL A 880 11.88 -8.55 -26.82
N LEU A 881 12.61 -8.17 -25.77
CA LEU A 881 12.35 -8.55 -24.39
C LEU A 881 11.43 -7.49 -23.76
N SER A 882 10.33 -7.95 -23.15
CA SER A 882 9.33 -7.05 -22.55
C SER A 882 8.65 -7.70 -21.34
N ALA A 883 8.32 -6.89 -20.34
CA ALA A 883 7.46 -7.26 -19.21
C ALA A 883 6.53 -6.08 -18.90
N SER A 884 5.23 -6.34 -18.77
CA SER A 884 4.21 -5.36 -18.38
C SER A 884 4.41 -3.98 -19.02
N ASP A 885 4.46 -2.91 -18.20
CA ASP A 885 4.67 -1.52 -18.61
C ASP A 885 6.13 -1.05 -18.41
N LEU A 886 7.10 -1.94 -18.61
CA LEU A 886 8.53 -1.61 -18.61
C LEU A 886 9.02 -1.25 -20.03
N GLU A 887 10.05 -0.41 -20.11
CA GLU A 887 10.72 -0.16 -21.38
C GLU A 887 11.40 -1.44 -21.93
N ARG A 888 11.34 -1.62 -23.25
CA ARG A 888 11.63 -2.89 -23.93
C ARG A 888 13.06 -2.95 -24.45
N VAL A 889 13.81 -3.99 -24.06
CA VAL A 889 15.14 -4.25 -24.62
C VAL A 889 15.01 -4.92 -25.98
N THR A 890 15.65 -4.34 -26.99
CA THR A 890 15.78 -4.95 -28.32
C THR A 890 17.18 -5.54 -28.47
N VAL A 891 17.25 -6.86 -28.71
CA VAL A 891 18.49 -7.60 -28.89
C VAL A 891 18.68 -7.91 -30.38
N PRO A 892 19.65 -7.29 -31.09
CA PRO A 892 19.91 -7.54 -32.50
C PRO A 892 20.70 -8.83 -32.73
N PHE A 893 20.33 -9.59 -33.77
CA PHE A 893 21.09 -10.77 -34.20
C PHE A 893 20.99 -10.99 -35.72
N SER A 894 21.92 -11.77 -36.28
CA SER A 894 21.87 -12.22 -37.66
C SER A 894 22.02 -13.72 -37.78
N ILE A 895 21.23 -14.32 -38.68
CA ILE A 895 21.32 -15.72 -39.07
C ILE A 895 22.12 -15.80 -40.37
N ARG A 896 23.13 -16.66 -40.43
CA ARG A 896 23.91 -16.90 -41.66
C ARG A 896 23.31 -17.98 -42.55
N ASP A 897 23.69 -17.93 -43.83
CA ASP A 897 23.59 -19.07 -44.73
C ASP A 897 24.41 -20.28 -44.22
N CYS A 898 24.03 -21.47 -44.67
CA CYS A 898 24.85 -22.67 -44.53
C CYS A 898 26.14 -22.53 -45.35
N ILE A 899 27.26 -23.01 -44.83
CA ILE A 899 28.58 -22.94 -45.49
C ILE A 899 28.94 -24.27 -46.18
N PRO A 900 29.88 -24.31 -47.15
CA PRO A 900 30.31 -25.57 -47.78
C PRO A 900 30.74 -26.61 -46.74
N GLY A 901 30.01 -27.72 -46.68
CA GLY A 901 30.19 -28.79 -45.70
C GLY A 901 29.06 -28.95 -44.70
N GLU A 902 28.16 -27.97 -44.66
CA GLU A 902 26.82 -28.12 -44.06
C GLU A 902 25.80 -28.40 -45.16
N PHE A 903 24.70 -29.06 -44.82
CA PHE A 903 23.52 -29.18 -45.69
C PHE A 903 22.25 -28.68 -45.01
N ASN A 904 21.31 -28.21 -45.83
CA ASN A 904 20.04 -27.67 -45.35
C ASN A 904 19.04 -28.80 -45.10
N VAL A 905 18.76 -29.08 -43.83
CA VAL A 905 17.89 -30.18 -43.41
C VAL A 905 16.42 -29.78 -43.55
N SER A 906 15.86 -30.06 -44.72
CA SER A 906 14.51 -29.67 -45.17
C SER A 906 14.31 -28.16 -45.37
N SER A 907 13.10 -27.72 -45.72
CA SER A 907 12.78 -26.32 -46.06
C SER A 907 12.70 -25.38 -44.84
N GLN A 908 13.55 -25.58 -43.83
CA GLN A 908 13.58 -24.83 -42.57
C GLN A 908 14.90 -24.07 -42.33
N ASN A 909 15.86 -24.16 -43.25
CA ASN A 909 17.16 -23.47 -43.20
C ASN A 909 18.05 -23.86 -42.01
N ILE A 910 17.85 -25.07 -41.46
CA ILE A 910 18.71 -25.65 -40.43
C ILE A 910 19.91 -26.28 -41.12
N CYS A 911 21.10 -25.73 -40.84
CA CYS A 911 22.36 -26.25 -41.34
C CYS A 911 22.91 -27.28 -40.34
N ASP A 912 23.08 -28.52 -40.80
CA ASP A 912 23.85 -29.54 -40.08
C ASP A 912 25.12 -29.91 -40.86
N PRO A 913 26.27 -30.07 -40.20
CA PRO A 913 27.53 -30.46 -40.83
C PRO A 913 27.51 -31.94 -41.22
N CYS A 914 28.15 -32.29 -42.34
CA CYS A 914 28.35 -33.69 -42.70
C CYS A 914 29.25 -34.40 -41.68
N ALA A 915 28.87 -35.62 -41.30
CA ALA A 915 29.60 -36.42 -40.33
C ALA A 915 30.96 -36.89 -40.89
N THR A 916 31.82 -37.43 -40.04
CA THR A 916 33.00 -38.19 -40.50
C THR A 916 32.53 -39.37 -41.37
N ASP A 917 33.27 -39.65 -42.43
CA ASP A 917 32.87 -40.54 -43.54
C ASP A 917 31.69 -40.03 -44.40
N GLU A 918 31.32 -38.75 -44.29
CA GLU A 918 30.41 -38.05 -45.20
C GLU A 918 31.01 -36.72 -45.71
N TYR A 919 30.47 -36.18 -46.82
CA TYR A 919 30.82 -34.84 -47.32
C TYR A 919 29.67 -34.13 -48.08
N SER A 920 29.72 -32.79 -48.15
CA SER A 920 28.95 -32.01 -49.15
C SER A 920 29.66 -30.71 -49.54
N PHE A 921 29.60 -30.36 -50.83
CA PHE A 921 30.20 -29.12 -51.36
C PHE A 921 29.20 -27.96 -51.45
N LEU A 922 27.91 -28.26 -51.56
CA LEU A 922 26.84 -27.27 -51.75
C LEU A 922 25.70 -27.60 -50.77
N PRO A 923 25.30 -26.67 -49.87
CA PRO A 923 24.29 -26.96 -48.85
C PRO A 923 22.87 -27.28 -49.37
N THR A 924 22.63 -27.07 -50.66
CA THR A 924 21.42 -27.51 -51.39
C THR A 924 21.42 -29.01 -51.69
N VAL A 925 22.53 -29.71 -51.44
CA VAL A 925 22.74 -31.14 -51.67
C VAL A 925 23.01 -31.80 -50.31
N PRO A 926 22.24 -32.84 -49.93
CA PRO A 926 22.52 -33.61 -48.71
C PRO A 926 23.93 -34.17 -48.68
N CYS A 927 24.43 -34.42 -47.47
CA CYS A 927 25.67 -35.15 -47.25
C CYS A 927 25.65 -36.49 -47.98
N ARG A 928 26.80 -36.89 -48.50
CA ARG A 928 27.01 -38.12 -49.24
C ARG A 928 28.03 -38.97 -48.52
N ASP A 929 27.77 -40.27 -48.49
CA ASP A 929 28.73 -41.29 -48.05
C ASP A 929 30.07 -41.09 -48.78
N CYS A 930 31.18 -41.22 -48.06
CA CYS A 930 32.51 -41.20 -48.67
C CYS A 930 32.71 -42.43 -49.57
N ASP A 931 33.36 -42.25 -50.71
CA ASP A 931 33.76 -43.37 -51.58
C ASP A 931 34.87 -44.20 -50.88
N SER A 932 34.91 -45.51 -51.14
CA SER A 932 35.95 -46.40 -50.58
C SER A 932 37.36 -46.05 -51.06
N ASP A 933 37.48 -45.29 -52.15
CA ASP A 933 38.75 -44.80 -52.70
C ASP A 933 39.10 -43.37 -52.19
N ALA A 934 38.34 -42.83 -51.23
CA ALA A 934 38.45 -41.49 -50.67
C ALA A 934 38.50 -41.48 -49.13
N LEU A 935 38.79 -40.31 -48.55
CA LEU A 935 38.73 -40.04 -47.12
C LEU A 935 37.94 -38.73 -46.90
N CYS A 936 37.02 -38.76 -45.95
CA CYS A 936 36.14 -37.63 -45.63
C CYS A 936 36.20 -37.38 -44.13
N ALA A 937 36.93 -36.33 -43.72
CA ALA A 937 36.99 -35.92 -42.30
C ALA A 937 35.64 -35.40 -41.76
N GLY A 938 34.67 -35.20 -42.65
CA GLY A 938 33.41 -34.49 -42.43
C GLY A 938 33.40 -33.11 -43.07
N GLY A 939 32.27 -32.44 -42.98
CA GLY A 939 32.06 -31.13 -43.60
C GLY A 939 32.15 -31.20 -45.13
N SER A 940 33.00 -30.36 -45.72
CA SER A 940 33.22 -30.29 -47.18
C SER A 940 34.46 -31.07 -47.65
N SER A 941 35.18 -31.71 -46.73
CA SER A 941 36.42 -32.44 -47.03
C SER A 941 36.13 -33.73 -47.79
N LEU A 942 36.63 -33.82 -49.03
CA LEU A 942 36.65 -35.04 -49.84
C LEU A 942 38.04 -35.17 -50.49
N VAL A 943 38.93 -35.93 -49.87
CA VAL A 943 40.31 -36.11 -50.37
C VAL A 943 40.51 -37.54 -50.90
N PRO A 944 41.29 -37.75 -51.97
CA PRO A 944 41.64 -39.09 -52.43
C PRO A 944 42.45 -39.85 -51.36
N GLN A 945 42.28 -41.17 -51.28
CA GLN A 945 43.19 -42.03 -50.52
C GLN A 945 44.60 -42.07 -51.13
N ASP A 946 45.57 -42.57 -50.36
CA ASP A 946 46.93 -42.82 -50.82
C ASP A 946 46.94 -43.81 -51.99
N GLY A 947 47.70 -43.48 -53.04
CA GLY A 947 47.65 -44.20 -54.32
C GLY A 947 46.49 -43.80 -55.26
N PHE A 948 45.57 -42.91 -54.85
CA PHE A 948 44.47 -42.39 -55.69
C PHE A 948 44.57 -40.88 -55.99
N TRP A 949 43.88 -40.45 -57.06
CA TRP A 949 43.84 -39.08 -57.59
C TRP A 949 42.44 -38.76 -58.12
N HIS A 950 42.04 -37.49 -58.08
CA HIS A 950 40.80 -37.00 -58.72
C HIS A 950 41.05 -35.72 -59.57
N SER A 951 40.16 -35.45 -60.52
CA SER A 951 40.35 -34.40 -61.54
C SER A 951 40.21 -32.95 -61.04
N SER A 952 39.69 -32.74 -59.83
CA SER A 952 39.43 -31.44 -59.20
C SER A 952 39.11 -31.70 -57.72
N PRO A 953 39.37 -30.75 -56.78
CA PRO A 953 38.95 -30.87 -55.37
C PRO A 953 37.46 -31.23 -55.18
N PHE A 954 36.61 -30.85 -56.15
CA PHE A 954 35.17 -31.12 -56.11
C PHE A 954 34.75 -32.33 -56.99
N SER A 955 35.72 -33.13 -57.43
CA SER A 955 35.48 -34.33 -58.25
C SER A 955 35.22 -35.54 -57.37
N ILE A 956 34.10 -36.20 -57.65
CA ILE A 956 33.65 -37.44 -56.96
C ILE A 956 34.15 -38.71 -57.65
N GLN A 957 35.06 -38.58 -58.63
CA GLN A 957 35.60 -39.70 -59.40
C GLN A 957 37.08 -39.89 -59.07
N PHE A 958 37.35 -40.96 -58.32
CA PHE A 958 38.69 -41.37 -57.91
C PHE A 958 39.25 -42.38 -58.90
N HIS A 959 40.55 -42.27 -59.14
CA HIS A 959 41.29 -43.12 -60.06
C HIS A 959 42.65 -43.46 -59.42
N GLN A 960 43.06 -44.72 -59.52
CA GLN A 960 44.40 -45.12 -59.09
C GLN A 960 45.47 -44.38 -59.89
N CYS A 961 46.50 -43.90 -59.20
CA CYS A 961 47.62 -43.18 -59.80
C CYS A 961 48.46 -44.13 -60.66
N LEU A 962 49.06 -43.60 -61.73
CA LEU A 962 49.84 -44.42 -62.66
C LEU A 962 51.14 -44.97 -62.05
N VAL A 963 51.55 -44.42 -60.90
CA VAL A 963 52.54 -44.95 -59.97
C VAL A 963 51.97 -44.74 -58.56
N GLU A 964 51.93 -45.77 -57.74
CA GLU A 964 51.30 -45.73 -56.40
C GLU A 964 51.97 -44.67 -55.49
N GLU A 965 53.30 -44.63 -55.48
CA GLU A 965 54.12 -43.68 -54.72
C GLU A 965 54.01 -42.22 -55.21
N ALA A 966 53.58 -41.98 -56.45
CA ALA A 966 53.32 -40.62 -56.94
C ALA A 966 52.16 -39.92 -56.19
N CYS A 967 51.37 -40.71 -55.46
CA CYS A 967 50.26 -40.29 -54.60
C CYS A 967 50.51 -40.66 -53.13
N LYS A 968 51.80 -40.70 -52.73
CA LYS A 968 52.36 -40.79 -51.36
C LYS A 968 52.23 -39.51 -50.50
N LEU A 969 52.86 -38.41 -50.93
CA LEU A 969 53.27 -37.27 -50.07
C LEU A 969 54.06 -37.69 -48.83
N ALA A 970 55.38 -37.75 -48.98
CA ALA A 970 56.32 -38.06 -47.91
C ALA A 970 56.26 -37.02 -46.75
N PRO A 971 56.52 -37.43 -45.49
CA PRO A 971 56.29 -36.57 -44.31
C PRO A 971 57.17 -35.30 -44.17
N ASP A 972 58.17 -35.09 -45.02
CA ASP A 972 59.16 -34.00 -44.88
C ASP A 972 58.64 -32.60 -45.29
N VAL A 973 57.33 -32.45 -45.56
CA VAL A 973 56.72 -31.18 -46.02
C VAL A 973 56.13 -30.37 -44.86
N VAL A 974 56.98 -29.67 -44.11
CA VAL A 974 56.52 -28.67 -43.13
C VAL A 974 56.04 -27.40 -43.86
N ILE A 975 54.72 -27.27 -44.05
CA ILE A 975 54.10 -26.03 -44.57
C ILE A 975 54.00 -25.00 -43.44
N VAL A 976 54.93 -24.03 -43.41
CA VAL A 976 54.92 -22.95 -42.42
C VAL A 976 53.86 -21.90 -42.79
N GLY A 977 52.59 -22.18 -42.46
CA GLY A 977 51.41 -21.53 -43.06
C GLY A 977 50.28 -21.02 -42.13
N LYS A 978 50.55 -20.69 -40.87
CA LYS A 978 49.59 -20.06 -39.91
C LYS A 978 48.36 -20.89 -39.42
N ARG A 979 48.57 -22.04 -38.78
CA ARG A 979 48.09 -22.30 -37.39
C ARG A 979 48.61 -23.64 -36.85
N ASN A 980 48.83 -23.70 -35.53
CA ASN A 980 49.60 -24.71 -34.79
C ASN A 980 49.09 -26.17 -34.88
N GLN A 981 49.17 -26.82 -36.04
CA GLN A 981 49.10 -28.28 -36.15
C GLN A 981 50.21 -28.79 -37.08
N SER A 982 50.77 -29.95 -36.74
CA SER A 982 51.68 -30.68 -37.61
C SER A 982 50.83 -31.58 -38.51
N MET A 983 50.53 -31.13 -39.73
CA MET A 983 49.99 -32.01 -40.76
C MET A 983 51.05 -33.06 -41.08
N THR A 984 50.69 -34.35 -41.04
CA THR A 984 51.65 -35.47 -41.13
C THR A 984 51.29 -36.51 -42.18
N THR A 985 50.08 -36.43 -42.74
CA THR A 985 49.58 -37.30 -43.81
C THR A 985 49.24 -36.51 -45.06
N ARG A 986 49.19 -37.21 -46.20
CA ARG A 986 48.67 -36.68 -47.47
C ARG A 986 47.25 -36.11 -47.33
N SER A 987 46.41 -36.81 -46.58
CA SER A 987 45.02 -36.44 -46.34
C SER A 987 44.90 -35.12 -45.57
N ASP A 988 45.75 -34.87 -44.57
CA ASP A 988 45.77 -33.59 -43.82
C ASP A 988 46.03 -32.41 -44.77
N ILE A 989 47.07 -32.53 -45.61
CA ILE A 989 47.52 -31.48 -46.53
C ILE A 989 46.46 -31.18 -47.60
N LEU A 990 45.75 -32.21 -48.07
CA LEU A 990 44.64 -32.05 -49.01
C LEU A 990 43.37 -31.52 -48.32
N ALA A 991 43.14 -31.84 -47.05
CA ALA A 991 41.98 -31.36 -46.30
C ALA A 991 42.05 -29.86 -45.97
N ASP A 992 43.27 -29.30 -45.84
CA ASP A 992 43.50 -27.85 -45.59
C ASP A 992 42.76 -26.95 -46.59
N PHE A 993 42.75 -27.36 -47.87
CA PHE A 993 42.09 -26.65 -48.99
C PHE A 993 40.60 -26.38 -48.75
N TYR A 994 39.92 -27.25 -48.00
CA TYR A 994 38.48 -27.11 -47.74
C TYR A 994 38.21 -26.17 -46.55
N THR A 995 39.22 -25.87 -45.75
CA THR A 995 39.08 -24.92 -44.64
C THR A 995 38.95 -23.50 -45.20
N ASN A 996 37.89 -22.79 -44.79
CA ASN A 996 37.54 -21.42 -45.23
C ASN A 996 37.03 -21.28 -46.69
N LEU A 997 36.65 -22.36 -47.40
CA LEU A 997 35.96 -22.24 -48.70
C LEU A 997 34.65 -21.44 -48.57
N THR A 998 34.47 -20.41 -49.41
CA THR A 998 33.17 -19.72 -49.51
C THR A 998 32.26 -20.37 -50.56
N LEU A 999 30.94 -20.26 -50.37
CA LEU A 999 29.94 -20.80 -51.29
C LEU A 999 30.21 -20.39 -52.75
N LYS A 1000 30.53 -19.11 -52.96
CA LYS A 1000 30.76 -18.51 -54.28
C LYS A 1000 31.99 -19.08 -54.99
N GLU A 1001 33.03 -19.46 -54.24
CA GLU A 1001 34.23 -20.08 -54.83
C GLU A 1001 33.96 -21.51 -55.28
N VAL A 1002 33.18 -22.26 -54.49
CA VAL A 1002 32.76 -23.64 -54.83
C VAL A 1002 31.79 -23.63 -56.01
N GLU A 1003 30.76 -22.78 -55.98
CA GLU A 1003 29.82 -22.61 -57.10
C GLU A 1003 30.54 -22.20 -58.40
N LEU A 1004 31.45 -21.21 -58.33
CA LEU A 1004 32.22 -20.77 -59.49
C LEU A 1004 33.13 -21.88 -60.02
N ALA A 1005 33.81 -22.63 -59.16
CA ALA A 1005 34.67 -23.74 -59.55
C ALA A 1005 33.88 -24.87 -60.24
N LEU A 1006 32.73 -25.24 -59.68
CA LEU A 1006 31.83 -26.26 -60.24
C LEU A 1006 31.21 -25.82 -61.57
N GLN A 1007 30.77 -24.56 -61.70
CA GLN A 1007 30.17 -24.04 -62.94
C GLN A 1007 31.20 -23.87 -64.07
N THR A 1008 32.43 -23.46 -63.75
CA THR A 1008 33.48 -23.23 -64.76
C THR A 1008 34.31 -24.47 -65.09
N GLY A 1009 34.19 -25.54 -64.30
CA GLY A 1009 35.07 -26.71 -64.41
C GLY A 1009 36.53 -26.35 -64.13
N ARG A 1010 36.78 -25.50 -63.12
CA ARG A 1010 38.12 -24.98 -62.81
C ARG A 1010 39.11 -26.13 -62.62
N VAL A 1011 40.15 -26.15 -63.46
CA VAL A 1011 41.32 -27.00 -63.29
C VAL A 1011 42.23 -26.34 -62.26
N TYR A 1012 42.61 -27.10 -61.24
CA TYR A 1012 43.52 -26.68 -60.19
C TYR A 1012 44.94 -27.16 -60.52
N SER A 1013 45.94 -26.30 -60.30
CA SER A 1013 47.35 -26.69 -60.37
C SER A 1013 47.77 -27.49 -59.13
N ASN A 1014 48.86 -28.25 -59.23
CA ASN A 1014 49.46 -28.96 -58.08
C ASN A 1014 50.11 -27.99 -57.04
N GLU A 1015 50.09 -26.67 -57.32
CA GLU A 1015 50.43 -25.60 -56.39
C GLU A 1015 49.21 -25.09 -55.60
N GLU A 1016 48.02 -25.06 -56.23
CA GLU A 1016 46.75 -24.69 -55.57
C GLU A 1016 46.12 -25.85 -54.79
N TYR A 1017 46.32 -27.09 -55.24
CA TYR A 1017 45.81 -28.30 -54.59
C TYR A 1017 46.75 -29.49 -54.89
N ARG A 1018 47.64 -29.79 -53.95
CA ARG A 1018 48.78 -30.70 -54.15
C ARG A 1018 48.40 -32.18 -53.98
N GLN A 1019 47.92 -32.81 -55.06
CA GLN A 1019 47.62 -34.25 -55.07
C GLN A 1019 48.85 -35.13 -55.32
N CYS A 1020 49.80 -34.63 -56.10
CA CYS A 1020 50.96 -35.39 -56.56
C CYS A 1020 52.20 -35.08 -55.73
N GLU A 1021 53.00 -36.12 -55.48
CA GLU A 1021 54.33 -36.04 -54.90
C GLU A 1021 55.27 -35.18 -55.77
N LYS A 1022 56.22 -34.51 -55.12
CA LYS A 1022 57.27 -33.73 -55.75
C LYS A 1022 58.04 -34.57 -56.79
N GLY A 1023 58.19 -34.03 -58.00
CA GLY A 1023 58.70 -34.74 -59.16
C GLY A 1023 57.61 -35.33 -60.06
N TYR A 1024 56.35 -35.41 -59.59
CA TYR A 1024 55.20 -35.91 -60.33
C TYR A 1024 54.11 -34.82 -60.51
N MET A 1025 53.42 -34.82 -61.65
CA MET A 1025 52.33 -33.91 -61.97
C MET A 1025 51.38 -34.49 -63.03
N GLY A 1026 50.33 -33.72 -63.34
CA GLY A 1026 49.38 -34.04 -64.39
C GLY A 1026 48.34 -35.08 -63.99
N ILE A 1027 47.63 -35.61 -64.99
CA ILE A 1027 46.53 -36.56 -64.82
C ILE A 1027 47.08 -37.88 -64.24
N LEU A 1028 46.45 -38.38 -63.16
CA LEU A 1028 46.88 -39.56 -62.40
C LEU A 1028 48.31 -39.49 -61.85
N CYS A 1029 48.86 -38.27 -61.72
CA CYS A 1029 50.27 -38.00 -61.39
C CYS A 1029 51.30 -38.71 -62.30
N GLY A 1030 50.87 -39.13 -63.49
CA GLY A 1030 51.66 -39.98 -64.40
C GLY A 1030 52.60 -39.24 -65.35
N SER A 1031 52.90 -37.96 -65.10
CA SER A 1031 53.88 -37.17 -65.86
C SER A 1031 54.90 -36.57 -64.91
N CYS A 1032 56.17 -36.54 -65.28
CA CYS A 1032 57.18 -35.92 -64.42
C CYS A 1032 57.12 -34.38 -64.45
N GLU A 1033 57.43 -33.76 -63.31
CA GLU A 1033 57.63 -32.31 -63.23
C GLU A 1033 58.83 -31.88 -64.11
N PRO A 1034 58.91 -30.60 -64.53
CA PRO A 1034 60.12 -30.04 -65.11
C PRO A 1034 61.35 -30.39 -64.26
N GLU A 1035 62.45 -30.75 -64.94
CA GLU A 1035 63.70 -31.29 -64.35
C GLU A 1035 63.66 -32.77 -63.91
N TYR A 1036 62.50 -33.44 -63.91
CA TYR A 1036 62.35 -34.87 -63.65
C TYR A 1036 62.05 -35.68 -64.93
N GLY A 1037 62.29 -36.99 -64.92
CA GLY A 1037 62.05 -37.89 -66.06
C GLY A 1037 61.83 -39.35 -65.65
N HIS A 1038 61.13 -40.10 -66.51
CA HIS A 1038 60.63 -41.44 -66.19
C HIS A 1038 61.71 -42.52 -66.22
N LEU A 1039 61.68 -43.40 -65.21
CA LEU A 1039 62.28 -44.74 -65.25
C LEU A 1039 61.29 -45.77 -65.83
N PRO A 1040 61.73 -46.99 -66.21
CA PRO A 1040 60.86 -48.01 -66.80
C PRO A 1040 59.70 -48.49 -65.92
N GLY A 1041 59.73 -48.23 -64.61
CA GLY A 1041 58.62 -48.48 -63.68
C GLY A 1041 57.61 -47.32 -63.57
N GLY A 1042 57.75 -46.27 -64.37
CA GLY A 1042 56.92 -45.05 -64.33
C GLY A 1042 57.45 -43.96 -63.40
N GLU A 1043 58.25 -44.32 -62.38
CA GLU A 1043 58.87 -43.42 -61.40
C GLU A 1043 59.56 -42.19 -62.01
N CYS A 1044 59.39 -41.02 -61.39
CA CYS A 1044 59.96 -39.76 -61.84
C CYS A 1044 61.19 -39.37 -61.03
N VAL A 1045 62.36 -39.34 -61.68
CA VAL A 1045 63.66 -39.04 -61.04
C VAL A 1045 64.34 -37.83 -61.68
N PRO A 1046 65.14 -37.04 -60.93
CA PRO A 1046 65.75 -35.81 -61.45
C PRO A 1046 66.79 -36.09 -62.54
N CYS A 1047 66.68 -35.37 -63.67
CA CYS A 1047 67.46 -35.60 -64.89
C CYS A 1047 68.87 -34.98 -64.83
N ASN A 1048 69.85 -35.73 -64.34
CA ASN A 1048 71.20 -35.22 -64.10
C ASN A 1048 72.21 -35.56 -65.23
N PHE A 1049 72.27 -34.72 -66.29
CA PHE A 1049 73.19 -34.89 -67.43
C PHE A 1049 74.11 -33.66 -67.66
N SER A 1050 75.42 -33.92 -67.85
CA SER A 1050 76.41 -32.85 -68.02
C SER A 1050 76.56 -32.34 -69.47
N LYS A 1051 76.81 -31.04 -69.65
CA LYS A 1051 76.96 -30.39 -70.96
C LYS A 1051 78.16 -30.86 -71.81
N LYS A 1052 79.11 -31.61 -71.22
CA LYS A 1052 80.34 -32.06 -71.93
C LYS A 1052 80.09 -33.23 -72.89
N THR A 1053 79.18 -34.15 -72.54
CA THR A 1053 78.88 -35.35 -73.35
C THR A 1053 78.11 -35.01 -74.63
N THR A 1054 77.24 -34.00 -74.60
CA THR A 1054 76.45 -33.56 -75.76
C THR A 1054 77.32 -33.06 -76.92
N GLY A 1055 78.39 -32.32 -76.63
CA GLY A 1055 79.28 -31.75 -77.65
C GLY A 1055 80.05 -32.81 -78.46
N LEU A 1056 80.47 -33.90 -77.81
CA LEU A 1056 81.17 -35.00 -78.47
C LEU A 1056 80.27 -35.73 -79.47
N PHE A 1057 78.98 -35.89 -79.13
CA PHE A 1057 78.02 -36.63 -79.95
C PHE A 1057 77.70 -35.90 -81.28
N ILE A 1058 77.57 -34.57 -81.22
CA ILE A 1058 77.32 -33.72 -82.40
C ILE A 1058 78.47 -33.82 -83.42
N LEU A 1059 79.72 -33.87 -82.95
CA LEU A 1059 80.90 -33.96 -83.81
C LEU A 1059 80.93 -35.26 -84.64
N LEU A 1060 80.54 -36.38 -84.03
CA LEU A 1060 80.51 -37.70 -84.67
C LEU A 1060 79.43 -37.78 -85.76
N VAL A 1061 78.26 -37.18 -85.53
CA VAL A 1061 77.16 -37.12 -86.51
C VAL A 1061 77.53 -36.29 -87.75
N ALA A 1062 78.29 -35.20 -87.56
CA ALA A 1062 78.77 -34.36 -88.67
C ALA A 1062 79.79 -35.10 -89.57
N LEU A 1063 80.67 -35.91 -88.99
CA LEU A 1063 81.60 -36.75 -89.76
C LEU A 1063 80.88 -37.86 -90.54
N TRP A 1064 79.82 -38.45 -89.97
CA TRP A 1064 79.09 -39.54 -90.60
C TRP A 1064 78.25 -39.07 -91.80
N THR A 1065 77.61 -37.90 -91.72
CA THR A 1065 76.80 -37.35 -92.82
C THR A 1065 77.64 -36.97 -94.04
N LEU A 1066 78.86 -36.44 -93.85
CA LEU A 1066 79.81 -36.19 -94.95
C LEU A 1066 80.24 -37.49 -95.68
N LEU A 1067 80.43 -38.58 -94.94
CA LEU A 1067 80.82 -39.88 -95.50
C LEU A 1067 79.70 -40.49 -96.36
N LEU A 1068 78.44 -40.40 -95.91
CA LEU A 1068 77.27 -40.84 -96.67
C LEU A 1068 77.08 -40.04 -97.96
N LEU A 1069 77.33 -38.72 -97.94
CA LEU A 1069 77.22 -37.86 -99.12
C LEU A 1069 78.19 -38.28 -100.25
N GLY A 1070 79.41 -38.72 -99.89
CA GLY A 1070 80.38 -39.25 -100.84
C GLY A 1070 79.94 -40.56 -101.52
N PHE A 1071 79.21 -41.43 -100.80
CA PHE A 1071 78.64 -42.66 -101.37
C PHE A 1071 77.47 -42.36 -102.33
N ALA A 1072 76.60 -41.40 -102.01
CA ALA A 1072 75.47 -41.04 -102.85
C ALA A 1072 75.91 -40.56 -104.25
N ILE A 1073 76.93 -39.70 -104.31
CA ILE A 1073 77.51 -39.19 -105.57
C ILE A 1073 78.08 -40.35 -106.42
N ARG A 1074 78.75 -41.31 -105.79
CA ARG A 1074 79.30 -42.50 -106.47
C ARG A 1074 78.21 -43.42 -107.02
N SER A 1075 77.09 -43.58 -106.32
CA SER A 1075 75.96 -44.41 -106.76
C SER A 1075 75.16 -43.80 -107.91
N ALA A 1076 75.05 -42.47 -107.98
CA ALA A 1076 74.38 -41.79 -109.09
C ALA A 1076 75.12 -42.01 -110.43
N LEU A 1077 76.45 -42.06 -110.39
CA LEU A 1077 77.30 -42.26 -111.57
C LEU A 1077 77.29 -43.70 -112.13
N SER A 1078 76.86 -44.71 -111.37
CA SER A 1078 76.71 -46.08 -111.90
C SER A 1078 75.34 -46.34 -112.52
N SER A 1079 74.26 -45.76 -111.96
CA SER A 1079 72.87 -46.05 -112.37
C SER A 1079 72.53 -45.68 -113.82
N ILE A 1080 73.36 -44.89 -114.50
CA ILE A 1080 73.19 -44.52 -115.92
C ILE A 1080 73.63 -45.66 -116.86
N ARG A 1081 74.37 -46.66 -116.36
CA ARG A 1081 74.98 -47.72 -117.19
C ARG A 1081 74.09 -48.94 -117.45
N ASP A 1082 73.08 -49.17 -116.61
CA ASP A 1082 72.41 -50.48 -116.52
C ASP A 1082 70.97 -50.50 -117.11
N PHE A 1083 70.46 -49.38 -117.64
CA PHE A 1083 69.08 -49.26 -118.16
C PHE A 1083 68.87 -49.86 -119.58
N GLN A 1084 69.69 -50.83 -120.01
CA GLN A 1084 69.69 -51.30 -121.42
C GLN A 1084 69.06 -52.68 -121.69
N GLU A 1085 68.68 -53.50 -120.70
CA GLU A 1085 68.47 -54.96 -120.94
C GLU A 1085 67.10 -55.58 -120.59
N MET A 1086 66.23 -54.99 -119.74
CA MET A 1086 65.08 -55.71 -119.15
C MET A 1086 63.68 -55.18 -119.57
N THR A 1087 62.87 -56.03 -120.22
CA THR A 1087 61.50 -55.71 -120.70
C THR A 1087 60.52 -56.91 -120.70
N VAL A 1088 60.54 -57.79 -119.67
CA VAL A 1088 59.86 -59.11 -119.71
C VAL A 1088 59.06 -59.43 -118.41
N LEU A 1089 57.74 -59.73 -118.55
CA LEU A 1089 56.71 -60.14 -117.55
C LEU A 1089 56.34 -59.10 -116.45
N GLU A 1090 55.10 -58.84 -116.02
CA GLU A 1090 53.71 -59.33 -116.27
C GLU A 1090 53.19 -60.56 -115.45
N GLN A 1091 52.01 -60.44 -114.78
CA GLN A 1091 50.77 -61.20 -115.07
C GLN A 1091 49.73 -61.34 -113.92
N VAL A 1092 50.15 -61.64 -112.68
CA VAL A 1092 49.35 -62.52 -111.78
C VAL A 1092 48.20 -61.87 -110.96
N SER A 1093 47.11 -62.62 -110.79
CA SER A 1093 45.85 -62.35 -110.04
C SER A 1093 45.99 -62.26 -108.50
N ARG A 1094 45.29 -61.37 -107.76
CA ARG A 1094 43.84 -61.32 -107.42
C ARG A 1094 43.20 -62.61 -106.83
N LYS A 1095 42.59 -62.55 -105.62
CA LYS A 1095 41.17 -62.96 -105.32
C LYS A 1095 40.77 -62.96 -103.82
N ARG A 1096 39.68 -62.22 -103.51
CA ARG A 1096 38.56 -62.52 -102.56
C ARG A 1096 38.84 -62.64 -101.04
N LEU A 1097 37.97 -62.33 -100.04
CA LEU A 1097 36.61 -61.73 -99.84
C LEU A 1097 35.64 -62.61 -98.97
N GLN A 1098 35.36 -62.17 -97.72
CA GLN A 1098 34.00 -61.84 -97.18
C GLN A 1098 33.02 -62.97 -96.66
N VAL A 1099 31.95 -62.56 -95.89
CA VAL A 1099 30.70 -63.29 -95.42
C VAL A 1099 30.83 -64.13 -94.11
N ALA A 1100 29.97 -64.20 -93.05
CA ALA A 1100 28.58 -63.78 -92.62
C ALA A 1100 27.41 -64.84 -92.73
N GLY A 1101 26.33 -64.95 -91.91
CA GLY A 1101 25.80 -64.30 -90.67
C GLY A 1101 24.43 -64.93 -90.21
N GLN A 1102 23.65 -64.31 -89.28
CA GLN A 1102 22.31 -64.73 -88.70
C GLN A 1102 22.32 -65.96 -87.73
N ASN A 1103 21.30 -66.39 -86.92
CA ASN A 1103 19.87 -66.07 -86.56
C ASN A 1103 19.53 -66.73 -85.16
N ALA A 1104 18.36 -66.82 -84.45
CA ALA A 1104 16.93 -66.34 -84.45
C ALA A 1104 16.28 -66.62 -83.02
N ALA A 1105 14.94 -66.50 -82.78
CA ALA A 1105 14.25 -66.69 -81.46
C ALA A 1105 12.74 -67.12 -81.53
N GLN A 1106 12.10 -67.60 -80.42
CA GLN A 1106 10.63 -67.47 -80.13
C GLN A 1106 10.11 -68.01 -78.74
N ASP A 1107 9.17 -67.25 -78.13
CA ASP A 1107 7.90 -67.58 -77.40
C ASP A 1107 7.78 -68.64 -76.26
N ALA A 1108 6.75 -68.63 -75.36
CA ALA A 1108 5.86 -67.60 -74.76
C ALA A 1108 4.86 -68.20 -73.69
N GLY A 1109 4.25 -67.37 -72.82
CA GLY A 1109 2.97 -67.66 -72.10
C GLY A 1109 3.02 -67.88 -70.55
N THR A 1110 1.93 -67.93 -69.75
CA THR A 1110 0.47 -67.60 -69.90
C THR A 1110 -0.25 -67.47 -68.51
N THR A 1111 -1.48 -66.90 -68.47
CA THR A 1111 -2.54 -66.96 -67.39
C THR A 1111 -2.34 -66.16 -66.05
N SER A 1112 -3.34 -65.96 -65.14
CA SER A 1112 -4.77 -65.53 -65.27
C SER A 1112 -5.53 -65.33 -63.92
N GLN A 1113 -6.00 -64.10 -63.59
CA GLN A 1113 -7.26 -63.83 -62.84
C GLN A 1113 -7.83 -62.43 -63.22
N LYS A 1114 -9.02 -62.03 -62.74
CA LYS A 1114 -9.85 -60.93 -63.31
C LYS A 1114 -9.78 -59.62 -62.50
N GLY A 1115 -9.83 -58.41 -63.07
CA GLY A 1115 -9.70 -58.00 -64.48
C GLY A 1115 -10.44 -56.70 -64.89
N LYS A 1116 -10.03 -56.14 -66.06
CA LYS A 1116 -10.58 -55.00 -66.87
C LYS A 1116 -10.22 -53.56 -66.44
N ARG A 1117 -9.85 -52.60 -67.33
CA ARG A 1117 -9.40 -52.46 -68.77
C ARG A 1117 -8.87 -50.99 -68.92
N ASP A 1118 -8.36 -50.37 -70.00
CA ASP A 1118 -7.45 -50.50 -71.19
C ASP A 1118 -7.28 -49.01 -71.71
N VAL A 1119 -6.61 -48.51 -72.76
CA VAL A 1119 -5.81 -48.86 -73.97
C VAL A 1119 -4.94 -47.57 -74.31
N SER A 1120 -3.98 -47.37 -75.23
CA SER A 1120 -3.23 -48.04 -76.34
C SER A 1120 -1.79 -47.40 -76.37
N LEU A 1121 -0.74 -47.68 -77.20
CA LEU A 1121 -0.48 -48.34 -78.50
C LEU A 1121 -0.88 -47.51 -79.75
N ARG A 1122 -0.20 -47.48 -80.93
CA ARG A 1122 1.08 -47.99 -81.51
C ARG A 1122 1.26 -47.33 -82.94
N GLN A 1123 2.38 -47.30 -83.70
CA GLN A 1123 3.81 -47.66 -83.54
C GLN A 1123 4.71 -46.83 -84.54
N SER A 1124 5.54 -47.45 -85.40
CA SER A 1124 6.47 -46.85 -86.40
C SER A 1124 6.78 -47.82 -87.57
N GLU A 1125 7.41 -47.37 -88.69
CA GLU A 1125 7.61 -48.14 -89.95
C GLU A 1125 9.08 -48.14 -90.54
N SER A 1126 9.36 -48.65 -91.77
CA SER A 1126 10.63 -49.36 -92.10
C SER A 1126 11.25 -49.39 -93.55
N MET A 1127 12.61 -49.58 -93.64
CA MET A 1127 13.43 -50.32 -94.67
C MET A 1127 13.64 -49.75 -96.13
N PRO A 1128 14.46 -50.36 -97.08
CA PRO A 1128 15.89 -50.82 -97.07
C PRO A 1128 16.72 -50.56 -98.42
N GLY A 1129 18.00 -51.01 -98.58
CA GLY A 1129 18.67 -51.19 -99.94
C GLY A 1129 20.23 -51.05 -100.09
N ARG A 1130 20.89 -51.69 -101.09
CA ARG A 1130 22.39 -51.72 -101.42
C ARG A 1130 22.69 -52.59 -102.71
N ARG A 1131 23.88 -52.88 -103.34
CA ARG A 1131 25.38 -52.62 -103.27
C ARG A 1131 26.16 -53.29 -104.47
N HIS A 1132 27.27 -52.75 -105.07
CA HIS A 1132 28.39 -53.51 -105.76
C HIS A 1132 29.62 -52.67 -106.27
N VAL A 1133 30.76 -53.30 -106.69
CA VAL A 1133 32.12 -52.73 -106.99
C VAL A 1133 32.98 -53.59 -107.99
N SER A 1134 33.99 -53.02 -108.70
CA SER A 1134 35.17 -53.74 -109.29
C SER A 1134 36.50 -52.93 -109.24
N VAL A 1135 37.62 -53.39 -109.85
CA VAL A 1135 38.98 -53.41 -109.20
C VAL A 1135 40.22 -53.22 -110.14
N ASP A 1136 41.32 -52.63 -109.63
CA ASP A 1136 42.77 -52.58 -110.04
C ASP A 1136 43.21 -52.01 -111.41
N HIS A 1137 44.35 -51.29 -111.60
CA HIS A 1137 45.73 -51.25 -111.01
C HIS A 1137 46.77 -52.25 -111.57
N ILE A 1138 47.59 -51.84 -112.56
CA ILE A 1138 48.92 -52.42 -112.87
C ILE A 1138 50.00 -51.35 -113.19
N ILE A 1139 49.65 -50.21 -113.82
CA ILE A 1139 50.60 -49.12 -114.21
C ILE A 1139 51.08 -48.29 -112.98
N ALA A 1140 51.11 -48.89 -111.79
CA ALA A 1140 51.48 -48.24 -110.52
C ALA A 1140 52.93 -48.51 -110.09
N ALA A 1141 53.61 -49.51 -110.66
CA ALA A 1141 54.89 -50.00 -110.14
C ALA A 1141 56.07 -49.01 -110.29
N GLU A 1142 56.20 -48.35 -111.44
CA GLU A 1142 57.43 -47.62 -111.79
C GLU A 1142 57.57 -46.27 -111.05
N LYS A 1143 56.46 -45.57 -110.79
CA LYS A 1143 56.45 -44.35 -109.96
C LYS A 1143 56.75 -44.62 -108.48
N VAL A 1144 56.55 -45.84 -107.99
CA VAL A 1144 56.77 -46.18 -106.57
C VAL A 1144 58.25 -46.23 -106.22
N SER A 1145 59.15 -46.62 -107.14
CA SER A 1145 60.61 -46.67 -106.85
C SER A 1145 61.19 -45.29 -106.52
N GLU A 1146 60.91 -44.29 -107.36
CA GLU A 1146 61.30 -42.88 -107.09
C GLU A 1146 60.63 -42.34 -105.82
N THR A 1147 59.34 -42.61 -105.64
CA THR A 1147 58.60 -42.21 -104.44
C THR A 1147 59.20 -42.84 -103.17
N LEU A 1148 59.66 -44.08 -103.23
CA LEU A 1148 60.24 -44.79 -102.08
C LEU A 1148 61.63 -44.25 -101.71
N LYS A 1149 62.47 -43.86 -102.67
CA LYS A 1149 63.75 -43.18 -102.40
C LYS A 1149 63.53 -41.84 -101.68
N ILE A 1150 62.60 -41.03 -102.19
CA ILE A 1150 62.23 -39.74 -101.60
C ILE A 1150 61.61 -39.97 -100.21
N ALA A 1151 60.68 -40.92 -100.08
CA ALA A 1151 60.04 -41.25 -98.81
C ALA A 1151 61.02 -41.82 -97.78
N THR A 1152 62.06 -42.56 -98.17
CA THR A 1152 63.07 -43.09 -97.24
C THR A 1152 63.96 -41.98 -96.68
N ASN A 1153 64.44 -41.06 -97.54
CA ASN A 1153 65.17 -39.88 -97.08
C ASN A 1153 64.28 -38.97 -96.22
N PHE A 1154 63.01 -38.79 -96.60
CA PHE A 1154 62.03 -38.05 -95.80
C PHE A 1154 61.75 -38.71 -94.45
N LEU A 1155 61.60 -40.04 -94.38
CA LEU A 1155 61.41 -40.80 -93.15
C LEU A 1155 62.65 -40.79 -92.25
N GLN A 1156 63.87 -40.75 -92.80
CA GLN A 1156 65.09 -40.59 -92.01
C GLN A 1156 65.16 -39.20 -91.36
N VAL A 1157 64.88 -38.14 -92.12
CA VAL A 1157 64.83 -36.76 -91.60
C VAL A 1157 63.68 -36.57 -90.61
N THR A 1158 62.49 -37.11 -90.92
CA THR A 1158 61.29 -37.00 -90.07
C THR A 1158 61.42 -37.87 -88.81
N GLY A 1159 61.99 -39.06 -88.90
CA GLY A 1159 62.30 -39.92 -87.75
C GLY A 1159 63.30 -39.26 -86.80
N PHE A 1160 64.31 -38.56 -87.34
CA PHE A 1160 65.22 -37.74 -86.54
C PHE A 1160 64.52 -36.52 -85.92
N ALA A 1161 63.60 -35.87 -86.64
CA ALA A 1161 62.81 -34.76 -86.10
C ALA A 1161 61.83 -35.21 -84.99
N VAL A 1162 61.27 -36.43 -85.09
CA VAL A 1162 60.38 -37.02 -84.07
C VAL A 1162 61.17 -37.55 -82.86
N SER A 1163 62.41 -38.02 -83.03
CA SER A 1163 63.24 -38.47 -81.90
C SER A 1163 63.76 -37.32 -81.01
N ILE A 1164 63.74 -36.08 -81.51
CA ILE A 1164 64.14 -34.88 -80.77
C ILE A 1164 62.88 -34.14 -80.30
N ASN A 1165 62.27 -34.62 -79.21
CA ASN A 1165 61.10 -34.00 -78.57
C ASN A 1165 61.48 -32.71 -77.80
N VAL A 1166 61.98 -31.71 -78.53
CA VAL A 1166 62.37 -30.39 -78.03
C VAL A 1166 61.38 -29.36 -78.54
N LYS A 1167 60.82 -28.55 -77.63
CA LYS A 1167 59.94 -27.42 -77.98
C LYS A 1167 60.76 -26.34 -78.71
N TRP A 1168 60.88 -26.47 -80.03
CA TRP A 1168 61.62 -25.55 -80.91
C TRP A 1168 61.25 -24.07 -80.70
N THR A 1169 59.98 -23.79 -80.41
CA THR A 1169 59.48 -22.44 -80.06
C THR A 1169 60.12 -21.84 -78.80
N SER A 1170 60.60 -22.66 -77.86
CA SER A 1170 61.33 -22.22 -76.67
C SER A 1170 62.82 -22.04 -76.97
N ALA A 1171 63.44 -22.99 -77.67
CA ALA A 1171 64.83 -22.91 -78.09
C ALA A 1171 65.09 -21.67 -78.98
N VAL A 1172 64.23 -21.43 -79.96
CA VAL A 1172 64.30 -20.26 -80.85
C VAL A 1172 64.04 -18.95 -80.11
N LYS A 1173 63.10 -18.91 -79.14
CA LYS A 1173 62.91 -17.73 -78.27
C LYS A 1173 64.14 -17.43 -77.41
N SER A 1174 64.79 -18.45 -76.86
CA SER A 1174 66.02 -18.28 -76.08
C SER A 1174 67.19 -17.78 -76.94
N LEU A 1175 67.30 -18.24 -78.19
CA LEU A 1175 68.35 -17.84 -79.13
C LEU A 1175 68.14 -16.44 -79.72
N LEU A 1176 66.90 -15.95 -79.79
CA LEU A 1176 66.54 -14.61 -80.27
C LEU A 1176 66.35 -13.56 -79.15
N GLY A 1177 66.31 -13.96 -77.88
CA GLY A 1177 65.92 -13.10 -76.76
C GLY A 1177 67.05 -12.51 -75.91
N LEU A 1178 68.30 -12.93 -76.09
CA LEU A 1178 69.41 -12.66 -75.15
C LEU A 1178 70.31 -11.46 -75.51
N TRP A 1179 69.71 -10.34 -75.93
CA TRP A 1179 70.37 -9.02 -75.98
C TRP A 1179 69.51 -7.95 -75.26
N GLY A 1180 69.71 -7.82 -73.94
CA GLY A 1180 69.61 -6.51 -73.27
C GLY A 1180 68.29 -6.09 -72.63
N LYS A 1181 67.79 -6.87 -71.66
CA LYS A 1181 67.36 -6.32 -70.37
C LYS A 1181 67.75 -7.28 -69.24
#